data_AF-A0A0S7Y0U1-F1
#
_entry.id   AF-A0A0S7Y0U1-F1
#
_cell.length_a   1.000
_cell.length_b   1.000
_cell.length_c   1.000
_cell.angle_alpha   90.00
_cell.angle_beta   90.00
_cell.angle_gamma   90.00
#
_symmetry.space_group_name_H-M   'P 1'
#
loop_
_entity.id
_entity.type
_entity.pdbx_description
1 polymer ?
#
loop_
_entity_poly.entity_id
_entity_poly.type
_entity_poly.pdbx_seq_one_letter_code
_entity_poly.pdbx_strand_id
1 'polypeptide(L)'
;TIPAGIPLKIKKYKLKKNEPPFPIEKVPYLIDKTSSSADIEKHRLTFKSYKTEILVYPSLDLLFILVNGYPYAKVRALAGPPYEYLMAYEVQKGKPVQWDFMLTTPTDSGEYKILRLTDHYLSNSYYQNTIVPFGAWIRKIDGKWLYQKNGKWYKLPDHILADLERSDEERVYNYYDINLDRNGRVMAARYAGHDFGKYVLLWTSDGKYHYPEMGYAAGELVYEQIVLIKDLVHLLTLPGTDDQTSVLAQNRNFEFYRSLYEFKASQGRTIPAKGNLAMYSYYKLFKGFELNREDEQLMDARVVKAFKEYKENRLPRHERSRWEALGLYHFLRINSLIIDKQAGWYERVIKDWQLFKKLRADLRKDFDEMGVLSLENRQNIVEGWLNQRLDFKKVTPPRGAKYLADLSFSTFFKPDEESLLFTERERAIMLQRIEEAVRGKRDEGLNLNIVGALNRYNFGVLLNEILGDLYKSHGCMHVSPRNAVFLYHLLPIGAQMKVYPYSKRISEEAVRAVPYLADQVNFADDLDKLQQKFAATSEVKIAVYPYSGDWIVYLKGQPFARLRIRGGPQTKFYLLQGRDKDGNPMFESHLAYPTTPGDFYVFKKVEDYVSNIYHDQTIIPMEGMIKWHPEKKKWIFRDKKGNWKDIPPAVAADLKQPMEEREYTYYDTVRNSSGEVISMKWGSHPFGQYSLLTTLNQKTDWPELIHSSGDLIMEERQLVNDLIKVLTAPHDKLEGCVKYSQNFDLYRICWEFVNAPDRTDLIQPRERAAYRLYYGLPLTTPEAALLAKDVVIANKVLRQKELTNEEIKVLIKEGIAYKRSGKLKINMEKILGLQFDTYQYVVTIQKYANHYGTLKKHWEQLSGIRRALLEDFNTFVVKDVNLFHNFMRELMLKRNRLEKLSQENALQILNGMIKAPAPSP
;
A
#
# COMPACT_ATOMS: atom_id res chain seq x y z
N THR A 1 32.70 21.19 19.89
CA THR A 1 33.73 20.27 20.45
C THR A 1 34.85 21.05 21.11
N ILE A 2 35.38 22.10 20.47
CA ILE A 2 36.33 23.03 21.09
C ILE A 2 35.63 23.83 22.20
N PRO A 3 36.12 23.82 23.46
CA PRO A 3 35.52 24.58 24.55
C PRO A 3 35.88 26.07 24.47
N ALA A 4 35.04 26.93 25.04
CA ALA A 4 35.35 28.33 25.26
C ALA A 4 36.50 28.50 26.25
N GLY A 5 37.24 29.60 26.12
CA GLY A 5 38.35 30.00 27.00
C GLY A 5 39.70 29.35 26.69
N ILE A 6 39.80 28.45 25.71
CA ILE A 6 41.08 27.79 25.42
C ILE A 6 42.09 28.70 24.72
N PRO A 7 43.39 28.49 24.94
CA PRO A 7 44.43 29.19 24.21
C PRO A 7 44.37 28.89 22.71
N LEU A 8 44.45 29.95 21.91
CA LEU A 8 44.67 29.93 20.47
C LEU A 8 45.94 30.73 20.18
N LYS A 9 46.91 30.13 19.51
CA LYS A 9 48.17 30.81 19.14
C LYS A 9 48.32 30.83 17.63
N ILE A 10 48.36 32.01 17.06
CA ILE A 10 48.59 32.24 15.64
C ILE A 10 50.06 32.60 15.43
N LYS A 11 50.77 31.77 14.65
CA LYS A 11 52.19 31.94 14.37
C LYS A 11 52.42 32.99 13.28
N LYS A 12 53.63 33.56 13.24
CA LYS A 12 54.06 34.46 12.16
C LYS A 12 54.20 33.68 10.85
N TYR A 13 53.98 34.34 9.70
CA TYR A 13 54.17 33.73 8.37
C TYR A 13 55.62 33.23 8.15
N LYS A 14 56.62 33.99 8.62
CA LYS A 14 58.01 33.54 8.61
C LYS A 14 58.29 32.62 9.80
N LEU A 15 58.32 31.32 9.54
CA LEU A 15 58.58 30.30 10.56
C LEU A 15 60.05 30.27 10.99
N LYS A 16 60.29 29.93 12.26
CA LYS A 16 61.65 29.70 12.77
C LYS A 16 62.17 28.33 12.30
N LYS A 17 63.50 28.16 12.29
CA LYS A 17 64.14 26.86 12.06
C LYS A 17 63.60 25.87 13.11
N ASN A 18 63.04 24.74 12.67
CA ASN A 18 62.39 23.69 13.48
C ASN A 18 60.97 24.02 14.01
N GLU A 19 60.23 24.95 13.40
CA GLU A 19 58.78 25.11 13.62
C GLU A 19 57.97 24.48 12.46
N PRO A 20 56.91 23.69 12.75
CA PRO A 20 56.44 23.25 14.05
C PRO A 20 57.40 22.24 14.73
N PRO A 21 57.40 22.14 16.07
CA PRO A 21 58.30 21.27 16.83
C PRO A 21 57.95 19.78 16.72
N PHE A 22 57.09 19.39 15.79
CA PHE A 22 56.61 18.04 15.57
C PHE A 22 56.48 17.73 14.08
N PRO A 23 56.59 16.45 13.68
CA PRO A 23 56.46 16.05 12.28
C PRO A 23 55.01 16.17 11.80
N ILE A 24 54.73 17.19 10.97
CA ILE A 24 53.40 17.52 10.43
C ILE A 24 52.71 16.31 9.80
N GLU A 25 53.47 15.50 9.06
CA GLU A 25 52.96 14.34 8.34
C GLU A 25 52.40 13.24 9.26
N LYS A 26 52.90 13.16 10.50
CA LYS A 26 52.44 12.17 11.49
C LYS A 26 51.17 12.60 12.23
N VAL A 27 50.76 13.86 12.10
CA VAL A 27 49.54 14.36 12.74
C VAL A 27 48.35 14.08 11.82
N PRO A 28 47.36 13.29 12.24
CA PRO A 28 46.20 12.94 11.40
C PRO A 28 45.27 14.15 11.21
N TYR A 29 44.53 14.22 10.10
CA TYR A 29 43.47 15.22 9.98
C TYR A 29 42.32 14.91 10.94
N LEU A 30 41.66 15.95 11.46
CA LEU A 30 40.52 15.77 12.35
C LEU A 30 39.37 15.02 11.67
N ILE A 31 39.15 15.26 10.38
CA ILE A 31 38.11 14.59 9.59
C ILE A 31 38.35 13.07 9.50
N ASP A 32 39.61 12.64 9.40
CA ASP A 32 39.99 11.21 9.35
C ASP A 32 39.72 10.50 10.69
N LYS A 33 39.61 11.27 11.79
CA LYS A 33 39.28 10.75 13.13
C LYS A 33 37.78 10.89 13.47
N THR A 34 36.96 11.38 12.56
CA THR A 34 35.57 11.76 12.86
C THR A 34 34.62 11.12 11.86
N SER A 35 33.99 10.02 12.27
CA SER A 35 33.07 9.28 11.42
C SER A 35 31.64 9.28 11.95
N SER A 36 31.40 9.61 13.22
CA SER A 36 30.11 9.44 13.86
C SER A 36 29.83 10.49 14.95
N SER A 37 28.58 10.56 15.43
CA SER A 37 28.23 11.34 16.63
C SER A 37 28.99 10.89 17.87
N ALA A 38 29.32 9.61 17.98
CA ALA A 38 30.13 9.08 19.07
C ALA A 38 31.57 9.63 19.04
N ASP A 39 32.15 9.82 17.86
CA ASP A 39 33.46 10.46 17.71
C ASP A 39 33.41 11.94 18.10
N ILE A 40 32.34 12.65 17.71
CA ILE A 40 32.12 14.03 18.14
C ILE A 40 32.03 14.13 19.66
N GLU A 41 31.33 13.21 20.30
CA GLU A 41 31.23 13.15 21.76
C GLU A 41 32.58 12.81 22.41
N LYS A 42 33.32 11.85 21.85
CA LYS A 42 34.69 11.54 22.28
C LYS A 42 35.59 12.76 22.18
N HIS A 43 35.52 13.53 21.10
CA HIS A 43 36.27 14.78 20.95
C HIS A 43 35.84 15.82 21.99
N ARG A 44 34.54 15.93 22.31
CA ARG A 44 34.01 16.81 23.37
C ARG A 44 34.49 16.41 24.78
N LEU A 45 34.67 15.12 25.03
CA LEU A 45 35.26 14.60 26.27
C LEU A 45 36.79 14.76 26.31
N THR A 46 37.44 14.70 25.15
CA THR A 46 38.88 14.86 25.02
C THR A 46 39.29 16.33 25.14
N PHE A 47 38.59 17.22 24.45
CA PHE A 47 38.89 18.65 24.42
C PHE A 47 38.33 19.32 25.67
N LYS A 48 39.19 19.57 26.65
CA LYS A 48 38.87 20.29 27.89
C LYS A 48 39.72 21.55 28.02
N SER A 49 39.17 22.57 28.67
CA SER A 49 39.77 23.90 28.70
C SER A 49 41.15 23.95 29.34
N TYR A 50 41.40 23.08 30.33
CA TYR A 50 42.67 23.00 31.06
C TYR A 50 43.79 22.22 30.35
N LYS A 51 43.50 21.56 29.22
CA LYS A 51 44.48 20.72 28.52
C LYS A 51 44.46 20.82 27.00
N THR A 52 43.62 21.67 26.42
CA THR A 52 43.49 21.82 24.97
C THR A 52 44.02 23.18 24.56
N GLU A 53 44.82 23.20 23.52
CA GLU A 53 45.27 24.44 22.88
C GLU A 53 45.18 24.31 21.36
N ILE A 54 45.04 25.43 20.66
CA ILE A 54 45.01 25.49 19.20
C ILE A 54 46.23 26.26 18.71
N LEU A 55 46.96 25.69 17.76
CA LEU A 55 48.08 26.35 17.08
C LEU A 55 47.76 26.54 15.60
N VAL A 56 47.75 27.78 15.12
CA VAL A 56 47.55 28.10 13.70
C VAL A 56 48.90 28.48 13.10
N TYR A 57 49.23 27.88 11.95
CA TYR A 57 50.40 28.20 11.15
C TYR A 57 49.94 28.77 9.80
N PRO A 58 49.81 30.11 9.67
CA PRO A 58 49.30 30.75 8.45
C PRO A 58 50.07 30.38 7.18
N SER A 59 51.40 30.29 7.25
CA SER A 59 52.24 29.92 6.10
C SER A 59 52.17 28.45 5.68
N LEU A 60 51.54 27.61 6.50
CA LEU A 60 51.31 26.19 6.19
C LEU A 60 49.85 25.89 5.84
N ASP A 61 48.96 26.88 5.94
CA ASP A 61 47.50 26.69 5.84
C ASP A 61 46.95 25.58 6.75
N LEU A 62 47.51 25.48 7.97
CA LEU A 62 47.21 24.42 8.93
C LEU A 62 46.89 24.97 10.32
N LEU A 63 45.86 24.39 10.92
CA LEU A 63 45.50 24.52 12.33
C LEU A 63 45.71 23.18 13.01
N PHE A 64 46.40 23.18 14.15
CA PHE A 64 46.64 22.00 14.99
C PHE A 64 45.86 22.11 16.29
N ILE A 65 45.24 21.01 16.71
CA ILE A 65 44.62 20.84 18.02
C ILE A 65 45.58 20.03 18.87
N LEU A 66 46.07 20.60 19.96
CA LEU A 66 46.96 19.93 20.90
C LEU A 66 46.18 19.57 22.16
N VAL A 67 46.47 18.38 22.70
CA VAL A 67 45.89 17.87 23.94
C VAL A 67 47.04 17.46 24.85
N ASN A 68 47.11 18.03 26.06
CA ASN A 68 48.24 17.92 26.98
C ASN A 68 49.59 18.30 26.32
N GLY A 69 49.60 19.28 25.42
CA GLY A 69 50.80 19.73 24.70
C GLY A 69 51.24 18.84 23.52
N TYR A 70 50.53 17.74 23.22
CA TYR A 70 50.83 16.86 22.09
C TYR A 70 49.83 17.06 20.94
N PRO A 71 50.26 17.03 19.67
CA PRO A 71 49.37 17.23 18.52
C PRO A 71 48.39 16.07 18.38
N TYR A 72 47.11 16.35 18.60
CA TYR A 72 46.03 15.36 18.51
C TYR A 72 45.50 15.21 17.07
N ALA A 73 45.28 16.33 16.39
CA ALA A 73 44.79 16.38 15.02
C ALA A 73 45.14 17.70 14.33
N LYS A 74 45.11 17.71 12.99
CA LYS A 74 45.25 18.91 12.15
C LYS A 74 44.01 19.18 11.29
N VAL A 75 43.80 20.43 10.91
CA VAL A 75 42.71 20.90 10.05
C VAL A 75 43.31 21.84 9.02
N ARG A 76 42.84 21.79 7.77
CA ARG A 76 43.20 22.81 6.76
C ARG A 76 42.52 24.12 7.14
N ALA A 77 43.30 25.20 7.23
CA ALA A 77 42.81 26.52 7.58
C ALA A 77 43.50 27.53 6.67
N LEU A 78 42.74 28.16 5.78
CA LEU A 78 43.25 29.23 4.93
C LEU A 78 43.35 30.50 5.77
N ALA A 79 44.57 30.99 5.96
CA ALA A 79 44.81 32.27 6.60
C ALA A 79 44.74 33.41 5.55
N GLY A 80 44.80 34.64 6.03
CA GLY A 80 45.03 35.81 5.18
C GLY A 80 46.33 35.67 4.37
N PRO A 81 46.56 36.53 3.38
CA PRO A 81 47.82 36.53 2.64
C PRO A 81 49.02 36.96 3.51
N PRO A 82 50.26 36.59 3.17
CA PRO A 82 51.45 37.11 3.85
C PRO A 82 51.72 38.60 3.59
N TYR A 83 51.06 39.20 2.60
CA TYR A 83 51.21 40.60 2.20
C TYR A 83 49.84 41.21 1.92
N GLU A 84 49.69 42.50 2.20
CA GLU A 84 48.47 43.24 1.90
C GLU A 84 48.22 43.36 0.39
N TYR A 85 46.96 43.27 -0.02
CA TYR A 85 46.56 43.52 -1.40
C TYR A 85 45.11 44.02 -1.51
N LEU A 86 44.79 44.69 -2.63
CA LEU A 86 43.42 45.07 -2.96
C LEU A 86 42.79 43.97 -3.81
N MET A 87 41.74 43.33 -3.31
CA MET A 87 41.10 42.23 -4.03
C MET A 87 40.41 42.77 -5.30
N ALA A 88 40.63 42.10 -6.43
CA ALA A 88 40.01 42.46 -7.70
C ALA A 88 38.83 41.53 -8.00
N TYR A 89 37.70 42.11 -8.39
CA TYR A 89 36.51 41.41 -8.84
C TYR A 89 36.28 41.65 -10.34
N GLU A 90 35.76 40.63 -11.03
CA GLU A 90 35.25 40.73 -12.41
C GLU A 90 36.17 41.47 -13.41
N VAL A 91 37.46 41.11 -13.45
CA VAL A 91 38.44 41.78 -14.32
C VAL A 91 38.13 41.51 -15.80
N GLN A 92 37.51 42.49 -16.47
CA GLN A 92 37.17 42.46 -17.89
C GLN A 92 38.12 43.34 -18.70
N LYS A 93 38.55 42.83 -19.86
CA LYS A 93 39.45 43.53 -20.77
C LYS A 93 38.88 44.89 -21.16
N GLY A 94 39.66 45.94 -20.97
CA GLY A 94 39.30 47.31 -21.37
C GLY A 94 38.27 48.01 -20.47
N LYS A 95 37.76 47.34 -19.43
CA LYS A 95 36.88 47.96 -18.42
C LYS A 95 37.66 48.36 -17.17
N PRO A 96 37.16 49.30 -16.35
CA PRO A 96 37.71 49.56 -15.02
C PRO A 96 37.75 48.28 -14.17
N VAL A 97 38.84 48.06 -13.43
CA VAL A 97 38.88 46.97 -12.44
C VAL A 97 38.01 47.38 -11.26
N GLN A 98 37.13 46.48 -10.84
CA GLN A 98 36.41 46.65 -9.58
C GLN A 98 37.29 46.13 -8.45
N TRP A 99 37.58 47.00 -7.49
CA TRP A 99 38.37 46.68 -6.32
C TRP A 99 37.47 46.55 -5.11
N ASP A 100 37.80 45.63 -4.21
CA ASP A 100 37.19 45.58 -2.89
C ASP A 100 37.38 46.92 -2.17
N PHE A 101 36.40 47.31 -1.38
CA PHE A 101 36.45 48.51 -0.57
C PHE A 101 37.35 48.33 0.65
N MET A 102 37.67 47.08 1.03
CA MET A 102 38.62 46.77 2.09
C MET A 102 39.93 46.18 1.58
N LEU A 103 41.02 46.54 2.26
CA LEU A 103 42.33 45.94 2.04
C LEU A 103 42.33 44.52 2.61
N THR A 104 42.74 43.53 1.82
CA THR A 104 42.98 42.18 2.33
C THR A 104 44.31 42.17 3.07
N THR A 105 44.29 41.91 4.38
CA THR A 105 45.46 41.97 5.26
C THR A 105 45.90 40.58 5.74
N PRO A 106 47.16 40.43 6.20
CA PRO A 106 47.61 39.20 6.86
C PRO A 106 46.79 38.86 8.10
N THR A 107 46.67 37.57 8.41
CA THR A 107 46.11 37.16 9.70
C THR A 107 47.05 37.56 10.83
N ASP A 108 46.51 38.25 11.82
CA ASP A 108 47.27 38.75 12.96
C ASP A 108 47.88 37.60 13.78
N SER A 109 49.20 37.66 13.97
CA SER A 109 49.91 36.69 14.79
C SER A 109 49.82 37.10 16.26
N GLY A 110 49.53 36.16 17.14
CA GLY A 110 49.35 36.49 18.55
C GLY A 110 48.88 35.31 19.40
N GLU A 111 48.62 35.60 20.66
CA GLU A 111 47.97 34.71 21.60
C GLU A 111 46.56 35.23 21.89
N TYR A 112 45.60 34.35 21.73
CA TYR A 112 44.18 34.62 21.77
C TYR A 112 43.49 33.59 22.67
N LYS A 113 42.24 33.88 23.04
CA LYS A 113 41.33 32.91 23.66
C LYS A 113 40.09 32.73 22.81
N ILE A 114 39.67 31.49 22.65
CA ILE A 114 38.38 31.18 22.01
C ILE A 114 37.26 31.74 22.89
N LEU A 115 36.42 32.61 22.33
CA LEU A 115 35.33 33.25 23.07
C LEU A 115 34.10 32.36 23.14
N ARG A 116 33.53 32.07 21.97
CA ARG A 116 32.28 31.35 21.82
C ARG A 116 32.12 30.83 20.40
N LEU A 117 31.20 29.89 20.26
CA LEU A 117 30.68 29.42 18.99
C LEU A 117 29.34 30.12 18.74
N THR A 118 29.05 30.46 17.49
CA THR A 118 27.71 30.90 17.07
C THR A 118 27.32 30.23 15.76
N ASP A 119 26.04 29.90 15.66
CA ASP A 119 25.39 29.35 14.47
C ASP A 119 24.75 30.44 13.58
N HIS A 120 24.81 31.70 14.03
CA HIS A 120 24.39 32.86 13.26
C HIS A 120 25.15 34.11 13.72
N TYR A 121 26.27 34.41 13.06
CA TYR A 121 27.06 35.61 13.34
C TYR A 121 26.49 36.83 12.61
N LEU A 122 26.09 37.85 13.36
CA LEU A 122 25.69 39.15 12.83
C LEU A 122 26.92 40.06 12.81
N SER A 123 27.35 40.45 11.62
CA SER A 123 28.43 41.42 11.45
C SER A 123 27.86 42.84 11.42
N ASN A 124 28.51 43.79 12.09
CA ASN A 124 28.14 45.20 11.93
C ASN A 124 28.51 45.73 10.54
N SER A 125 29.69 45.34 10.02
CA SER A 125 30.19 45.77 8.71
C SER A 125 29.46 45.10 7.54
N TYR A 126 28.98 43.86 7.73
CA TYR A 126 28.25 43.07 6.73
C TYR A 126 26.81 42.78 7.18
N TYR A 127 26.20 43.73 7.90
CA TYR A 127 24.89 43.52 8.53
C TYR A 127 23.81 43.12 7.53
N GLN A 128 23.80 43.78 6.37
CA GLN A 128 22.82 43.52 5.31
C GLN A 128 22.86 42.06 4.84
N ASN A 129 24.05 41.50 4.62
CA ASN A 129 24.23 40.12 4.16
C ASN A 129 24.05 39.08 5.27
N THR A 130 24.31 39.46 6.53
CA THR A 130 24.31 38.54 7.68
C THR A 130 23.00 38.52 8.46
N ILE A 131 22.05 39.43 8.24
CA ILE A 131 20.78 39.48 8.99
C ILE A 131 19.91 38.23 8.81
N VAL A 132 19.92 37.63 7.61
CA VAL A 132 19.21 36.38 7.31
C VAL A 132 20.16 35.20 7.55
N PRO A 133 19.84 34.26 8.46
CA PRO A 133 20.70 33.10 8.70
C PRO A 133 20.94 32.27 7.44
N PHE A 134 22.14 31.71 7.31
CA PHE A 134 22.41 30.74 6.25
C PHE A 134 21.44 29.55 6.32
N GLY A 135 20.83 29.22 5.19
CA GLY A 135 19.87 28.14 5.02
C GLY A 135 18.46 28.41 5.55
N ALA A 136 18.18 29.65 5.99
CA ALA A 136 16.84 30.07 6.38
C ALA A 136 15.86 29.99 5.20
N TRP A 137 14.68 29.43 5.45
CA TRP A 137 13.58 29.50 4.49
C TRP A 137 13.12 30.93 4.32
N ILE A 138 13.00 31.35 3.07
CA ILE A 138 12.36 32.58 2.64
C ILE A 138 11.10 32.18 1.87
N ARG A 139 9.94 32.74 2.23
CA ARG A 139 8.66 32.38 1.60
C ARG A 139 7.73 33.59 1.55
N LYS A 140 6.89 33.63 0.51
CA LYS A 140 5.75 34.53 0.44
C LYS A 140 4.57 33.97 1.23
N ILE A 141 4.18 34.64 2.31
CA ILE A 141 3.04 34.30 3.18
C ILE A 141 2.12 35.52 3.23
N ASP A 142 0.84 35.35 2.87
CA ASP A 142 -0.16 36.44 2.81
C ASP A 142 0.32 37.68 2.04
N GLY A 143 0.97 37.45 0.90
CA GLY A 143 1.51 38.50 0.05
C GLY A 143 2.83 39.14 0.51
N LYS A 144 3.34 38.81 1.71
CA LYS A 144 4.58 39.36 2.27
C LYS A 144 5.72 38.35 2.22
N TRP A 145 6.92 38.81 1.86
CA TRP A 145 8.12 37.99 1.92
C TRP A 145 8.69 37.95 3.33
N LEU A 146 8.76 36.74 3.89
CA LEU A 146 9.22 36.48 5.24
C LEU A 146 10.36 35.44 5.23
N TYR A 147 11.27 35.53 6.19
CA TYR A 147 12.28 34.50 6.43
C TYR A 147 12.10 33.85 7.81
N GLN A 148 12.46 32.57 7.93
CA GLN A 148 12.32 31.81 9.15
C GLN A 148 13.61 31.81 9.98
N LYS A 149 13.51 32.17 11.27
CA LYS A 149 14.59 32.05 12.26
C LYS A 149 14.01 31.54 13.58
N ASN A 150 14.59 30.49 14.15
CA ASN A 150 14.16 29.89 15.43
C ASN A 150 12.65 29.59 15.49
N GLY A 151 12.09 29.06 14.39
CA GLY A 151 10.66 28.73 14.28
C GLY A 151 9.71 29.92 14.09
N LYS A 152 10.21 31.16 14.08
CA LYS A 152 9.42 32.38 13.87
C LYS A 152 9.71 32.98 12.49
N TRP A 153 8.72 33.68 11.92
CA TRP A 153 8.83 34.36 10.63
C TRP A 153 9.07 35.86 10.82
N TYR A 154 10.03 36.41 10.08
CA TYR A 154 10.47 37.81 10.14
C TYR A 154 10.42 38.44 8.75
N LYS A 155 10.23 39.76 8.66
CA LYS A 155 10.21 40.48 7.36
C LYS A 155 11.54 40.29 6.64
N LEU A 156 11.50 39.89 5.36
CA LEU A 156 12.71 39.82 4.53
C LEU A 156 13.28 41.23 4.28
N PRO A 157 14.61 41.43 4.36
CA PRO A 157 15.24 42.70 3.99
C PRO A 157 14.98 43.08 2.53
N ASP A 158 14.79 44.38 2.27
CA ASP A 158 14.34 44.87 0.96
C ASP A 158 15.39 44.62 -0.16
N HIS A 159 16.68 44.58 0.16
CA HIS A 159 17.74 44.27 -0.82
C HIS A 159 17.75 42.79 -1.26
N ILE A 160 17.42 41.86 -0.36
CA ILE A 160 17.27 40.43 -0.70
C ILE A 160 15.98 40.21 -1.49
N LEU A 161 14.93 40.98 -1.17
CA LEU A 161 13.69 40.99 -1.95
C LEU A 161 13.96 41.44 -3.39
N ALA A 162 14.66 42.56 -3.57
CA ALA A 162 15.01 43.09 -4.88
C ALA A 162 15.87 42.11 -5.70
N ASP A 163 16.74 41.34 -5.04
CA ASP A 163 17.55 40.31 -5.71
C ASP A 163 16.71 39.09 -6.14
N LEU A 164 15.76 38.64 -5.32
CA LEU A 164 14.84 37.53 -5.67
C LEU A 164 13.96 37.84 -6.88
N GLU A 165 13.69 39.11 -7.16
CA GLU A 165 12.91 39.58 -8.32
C GLU A 165 13.74 39.62 -9.61
N ARG A 166 15.06 39.48 -9.54
CA ARG A 166 15.95 39.40 -10.72
C ARG A 166 15.88 38.04 -11.39
N SER A 167 16.30 38.01 -12.65
CA SER A 167 16.54 36.76 -13.37
C SER A 167 17.67 35.96 -12.68
N ASP A 168 17.69 34.64 -12.88
CA ASP A 168 18.65 33.75 -12.20
C ASP A 168 20.12 34.15 -12.49
N GLU A 169 20.38 34.66 -13.69
CA GLU A 169 21.70 35.09 -14.16
C GLU A 169 22.13 36.46 -13.62
N GLU A 170 21.20 37.26 -13.08
CA GLU A 170 21.42 38.62 -12.57
C GLU A 170 21.38 38.71 -11.03
N ARG A 171 21.11 37.59 -10.36
CA ARG A 171 21.12 37.50 -8.89
C ARG A 171 22.53 37.65 -8.36
N VAL A 172 22.65 38.42 -7.30
CA VAL A 172 23.90 38.66 -6.58
C VAL A 172 24.05 37.70 -5.41
N TYR A 173 22.94 37.25 -4.82
CA TYR A 173 22.95 36.30 -3.71
C TYR A 173 22.71 34.86 -4.18
N ASN A 174 23.32 33.92 -3.45
CA ASN A 174 23.08 32.51 -3.67
C ASN A 174 21.78 32.06 -3.00
N TYR A 175 20.99 31.28 -3.72
CA TYR A 175 19.77 30.63 -3.23
C TYR A 175 19.76 29.16 -3.65
N TYR A 176 19.10 28.33 -2.85
CA TYR A 176 18.84 26.92 -3.17
C TYR A 176 17.43 26.52 -2.73
N ASP A 177 16.98 25.32 -3.10
CA ASP A 177 15.59 24.85 -2.87
C ASP A 177 14.54 25.84 -3.42
N ILE A 178 14.79 26.39 -4.61
CA ILE A 178 13.94 27.39 -5.23
C ILE A 178 12.65 26.73 -5.71
N ASN A 179 11.52 27.13 -5.11
CA ASN A 179 10.17 26.76 -5.54
C ASN A 179 9.62 27.86 -6.43
N LEU A 180 9.18 27.50 -7.64
CA LEU A 180 8.60 28.42 -8.61
C LEU A 180 7.07 28.24 -8.70
N ASP A 181 6.34 29.31 -8.99
CA ASP A 181 4.95 29.24 -9.42
C ASP A 181 4.83 28.78 -10.89
N ARG A 182 3.60 28.63 -11.38
CA ARG A 182 3.32 28.25 -12.77
C ARG A 182 3.85 29.23 -13.82
N ASN A 183 4.17 30.47 -13.42
CA ASN A 183 4.71 31.53 -14.27
C ASN A 183 6.24 31.66 -14.14
N GLY A 184 6.90 30.73 -13.43
CA GLY A 184 8.35 30.74 -13.22
C GLY A 184 8.82 31.75 -12.16
N ARG A 185 7.94 32.31 -11.33
CA ARG A 185 8.31 33.27 -10.28
C ARG A 185 8.64 32.53 -8.99
N VAL A 186 9.66 33.00 -8.26
CA VAL A 186 10.04 32.42 -6.95
C VAL A 186 8.91 32.60 -5.94
N MET A 187 8.51 31.50 -5.30
CA MET A 187 7.52 31.46 -4.22
C MET A 187 8.15 31.15 -2.86
N ALA A 188 9.23 30.37 -2.86
CA ALA A 188 10.06 30.10 -1.71
C ALA A 188 11.48 29.73 -2.14
N ALA A 189 12.46 29.96 -1.27
CA ALA A 189 13.84 29.54 -1.45
C ALA A 189 14.53 29.45 -0.09
N ARG A 190 15.72 28.86 -0.04
CA ARG A 190 16.64 28.97 1.09
C ARG A 190 17.75 29.95 0.77
N TYR A 191 18.04 30.82 1.74
CA TYR A 191 19.10 31.82 1.62
C TYR A 191 20.48 31.19 1.79
N ALA A 192 21.41 31.45 0.87
CA ALA A 192 22.81 31.05 0.98
C ALA A 192 23.79 32.23 0.79
N GLY A 193 23.29 33.47 0.64
CA GLY A 193 24.12 34.68 0.51
C GLY A 193 24.79 35.16 1.80
N HIS A 194 24.82 34.35 2.86
CA HIS A 194 25.42 34.74 4.14
C HIS A 194 26.95 34.53 4.12
N ASP A 195 27.72 35.62 4.11
CA ASP A 195 29.18 35.62 3.93
C ASP A 195 29.95 34.61 4.82
N PHE A 196 29.54 34.47 6.09
CA PHE A 196 30.23 33.62 7.08
C PHE A 196 29.65 32.20 7.25
N GLY A 197 28.74 31.79 6.37
CA GLY A 197 28.10 30.46 6.43
C GLY A 197 27.33 30.19 7.73
N LYS A 198 27.31 28.92 8.17
CA LYS A 198 26.49 28.44 9.30
C LYS A 198 27.25 28.33 10.63
N TYR A 199 28.58 28.17 10.62
CA TYR A 199 29.35 27.90 11.85
C TYR A 199 30.56 28.84 11.96
N VAL A 200 30.56 29.66 13.00
CA VAL A 200 31.62 30.66 13.25
C VAL A 200 32.25 30.43 14.63
N LEU A 201 33.58 30.40 14.64
CA LEU A 201 34.44 30.38 15.83
C LEU A 201 34.98 31.80 16.07
N LEU A 202 34.72 32.36 17.24
CA LEU A 202 35.18 33.72 17.59
C LEU A 202 36.32 33.67 18.61
N TRP A 203 37.30 34.55 18.48
CA TRP A 203 38.41 34.70 19.43
C TRP A 203 38.83 36.16 19.62
N THR A 204 39.59 36.42 20.68
CA THR A 204 40.11 37.76 21.03
C THR A 204 41.41 37.63 21.84
N SER A 205 42.24 38.67 21.80
CA SER A 205 43.48 38.78 22.57
C SER A 205 43.23 39.17 24.04
N ASP A 206 42.16 39.92 24.34
CA ASP A 206 41.90 40.50 25.67
C ASP A 206 40.72 39.85 26.43
N GLY A 207 40.03 38.90 25.81
CA GLY A 207 38.86 38.21 26.35
C GLY A 207 37.54 38.99 26.26
N LYS A 208 37.51 40.19 25.64
CA LYS A 208 36.32 41.05 25.54
C LYS A 208 35.59 40.94 24.19
N TYR A 209 34.36 41.43 24.16
CA TYR A 209 33.38 41.24 23.08
C TYR A 209 33.39 42.30 21.97
N HIS A 210 34.20 43.36 22.07
CA HIS A 210 33.96 44.57 21.27
C HIS A 210 34.26 44.41 19.77
N TYR A 211 35.21 43.56 19.37
CA TYR A 211 35.44 43.15 17.98
C TYR A 211 36.27 41.85 17.94
N PRO A 212 35.65 40.66 17.98
CA PRO A 212 36.39 39.40 17.95
C PRO A 212 36.87 39.07 16.53
N GLU A 213 38.10 38.55 16.44
CA GLU A 213 38.57 37.85 15.24
C GLU A 213 37.81 36.52 15.09
N MET A 214 37.83 35.95 13.88
CA MET A 214 36.96 34.82 13.56
C MET A 214 37.58 33.81 12.60
N GLY A 215 37.19 32.56 12.78
CA GLY A 215 37.37 31.46 11.84
C GLY A 215 36.02 30.88 11.46
N TYR A 216 35.76 30.77 10.17
CA TYR A 216 34.44 30.37 9.65
C TYR A 216 34.61 29.57 8.35
N ALA A 217 33.56 28.83 7.99
CA ALA A 217 33.41 28.31 6.65
C ALA A 217 32.66 29.36 5.81
N ALA A 218 33.27 29.86 4.74
CA ALA A 218 32.65 30.85 3.86
C ALA A 218 31.27 30.36 3.37
N GLY A 219 30.28 31.25 3.33
CA GLY A 219 28.92 30.92 2.89
C GLY A 219 28.88 30.26 1.52
N GLU A 220 29.66 30.80 0.59
CA GLU A 220 29.83 30.24 -0.75
C GLU A 220 30.31 28.78 -0.73
N LEU A 221 31.26 28.44 0.14
CA LEU A 221 31.75 27.05 0.26
C LEU A 221 30.67 26.11 0.82
N VAL A 222 29.85 26.58 1.76
CA VAL A 222 28.72 25.81 2.29
C VAL A 222 27.63 25.66 1.21
N TYR A 223 27.40 26.69 0.41
CA TYR A 223 26.50 26.62 -0.75
C TYR A 223 26.99 25.61 -1.79
N GLU A 224 28.25 25.65 -2.18
CA GLU A 224 28.86 24.69 -3.09
C GLU A 224 28.76 23.26 -2.55
N GLN A 225 28.95 23.05 -1.25
CA GLN A 225 28.73 21.74 -0.64
C GLN A 225 27.28 21.26 -0.84
N ILE A 226 26.29 22.14 -0.66
CA ILE A 226 24.87 21.82 -0.87
C ILE A 226 24.60 21.48 -2.34
N VAL A 227 25.12 22.27 -3.28
CA VAL A 227 24.97 22.01 -4.71
C VAL A 227 25.60 20.66 -5.08
N LEU A 228 26.79 20.38 -4.57
CA LEU A 228 27.46 19.09 -4.78
C LEU A 228 26.66 17.92 -4.19
N ILE A 229 26.07 18.08 -3.00
CA ILE A 229 25.17 17.06 -2.42
C ILE A 229 24.00 16.80 -3.36
N LYS A 230 23.36 17.85 -3.89
CA LYS A 230 22.23 17.70 -4.82
C LYS A 230 22.64 17.00 -6.11
N ASP A 231 23.81 17.32 -6.64
CA ASP A 231 24.36 16.63 -7.80
C ASP A 231 24.59 15.16 -7.50
N LEU A 232 25.19 14.83 -6.35
CA LEU A 232 25.36 13.44 -5.91
C LEU A 232 24.02 12.73 -5.67
N VAL A 233 23.04 13.38 -5.06
CA VAL A 233 21.68 12.85 -4.86
C VAL A 233 21.04 12.50 -6.19
N HIS A 234 21.15 13.38 -7.19
CA HIS A 234 20.69 13.12 -8.54
C HIS A 234 21.40 11.88 -9.11
N LEU A 235 22.74 11.86 -9.07
CA LEU A 235 23.54 10.71 -9.50
C LEU A 235 23.28 9.44 -8.69
N LEU A 236 22.73 9.49 -7.48
CA LEU A 236 22.44 8.30 -6.67
C LEU A 236 21.04 7.73 -6.91
N THR A 237 20.12 8.55 -7.43
CA THR A 237 18.68 8.23 -7.52
C THR A 237 18.19 8.05 -8.95
N LEU A 238 18.98 8.44 -9.96
CA LEU A 238 18.64 8.27 -11.37
C LEU A 238 18.28 6.80 -11.69
N PRO A 239 17.14 6.55 -12.37
CA PRO A 239 16.76 5.22 -12.82
C PRO A 239 17.70 4.72 -13.95
N GLY A 240 17.68 3.41 -14.23
CA GLY A 240 18.40 2.81 -15.37
C GLY A 240 19.82 2.32 -15.06
N THR A 241 20.70 2.33 -16.06
CA THR A 241 22.02 1.68 -16.03
C THR A 241 22.97 2.27 -14.98
N ASP A 242 23.89 1.47 -14.45
CA ASP A 242 25.02 1.95 -13.64
C ASP A 242 26.32 2.13 -14.46
N ASP A 243 26.17 2.38 -15.76
CA ASP A 243 27.30 2.78 -16.59
C ASP A 243 27.77 4.19 -16.18
N GLN A 244 29.07 4.33 -15.95
CA GLN A 244 29.69 5.55 -15.46
C GLN A 244 29.43 6.74 -16.39
N THR A 245 29.61 6.54 -17.69
CA THR A 245 29.53 7.62 -18.68
C THR A 245 28.10 8.09 -18.86
N SER A 246 27.16 7.15 -18.95
CA SER A 246 25.72 7.41 -19.04
C SER A 246 25.19 8.18 -17.83
N VAL A 247 25.55 7.75 -16.62
CA VAL A 247 25.03 8.36 -15.38
C VAL A 247 25.58 9.77 -15.19
N LEU A 248 26.89 9.96 -15.36
CA LEU A 248 27.50 11.29 -15.17
C LEU A 248 27.03 12.30 -16.23
N ALA A 249 26.71 11.84 -17.45
CA ALA A 249 26.18 12.70 -18.52
C ALA A 249 24.76 13.25 -18.23
N GLN A 250 24.00 12.60 -17.34
CA GLN A 250 22.64 13.05 -16.99
C GLN A 250 22.62 14.23 -16.01
N ASN A 251 23.75 14.53 -15.34
CA ASN A 251 23.88 15.70 -14.47
C ASN A 251 24.69 16.81 -15.18
N ARG A 252 24.04 17.95 -15.43
CA ARG A 252 24.63 19.10 -16.15
C ARG A 252 25.90 19.64 -15.50
N ASN A 253 25.99 19.63 -14.17
CA ASN A 253 27.16 20.12 -13.44
C ASN A 253 28.32 19.14 -13.57
N PHE A 254 28.09 17.84 -13.47
CA PHE A 254 29.12 16.81 -13.69
C PHE A 254 29.62 16.76 -15.13
N GLU A 255 28.78 17.05 -16.13
CA GLU A 255 29.25 17.26 -17.51
C GLU A 255 30.19 18.47 -17.62
N PHE A 256 29.87 19.56 -16.92
CA PHE A 256 30.75 20.72 -16.87
C PHE A 256 32.06 20.38 -16.14
N TYR A 257 32.01 19.70 -15.00
CA TYR A 257 33.20 19.25 -14.26
C TYR A 257 34.06 18.30 -15.10
N ARG A 258 33.45 17.41 -15.90
CA ARG A 258 34.14 16.58 -16.90
C ARG A 258 34.90 17.44 -17.90
N SER A 259 34.25 18.43 -18.48
CA SER A 259 34.88 19.29 -19.48
C SER A 259 36.07 20.07 -18.91
N LEU A 260 36.01 20.49 -17.65
CA LEU A 260 37.15 21.12 -16.95
C LEU A 260 38.28 20.13 -16.67
N TYR A 261 37.94 18.88 -16.32
CA TYR A 261 38.91 17.81 -16.17
C TYR A 261 39.63 17.51 -17.49
N GLU A 262 38.90 17.42 -18.61
CA GLU A 262 39.45 17.22 -19.96
C GLU A 262 40.29 18.42 -20.42
N PHE A 263 39.86 19.64 -20.13
CA PHE A 263 40.64 20.86 -20.36
C PHE A 263 41.98 20.79 -19.63
N LYS A 264 41.99 20.41 -18.36
CA LYS A 264 43.22 20.24 -17.58
C LYS A 264 44.10 19.10 -18.11
N ALA A 265 43.51 17.94 -18.39
CA ALA A 265 44.22 16.76 -18.88
C ALA A 265 44.85 16.98 -20.26
N SER A 266 44.19 17.78 -21.11
CA SER A 266 44.69 18.17 -22.43
C SER A 266 45.64 19.36 -22.42
N GLN A 267 46.04 19.85 -21.24
CA GLN A 267 46.88 21.05 -21.05
C GLN A 267 46.28 22.29 -21.74
N GLY A 268 44.96 22.41 -21.74
CA GLY A 268 44.23 23.55 -22.29
C GLY A 268 43.92 23.48 -23.79
N ARG A 269 44.17 22.34 -24.46
CA ARG A 269 43.84 22.14 -25.88
C ARG A 269 42.34 21.93 -26.12
N THR A 270 41.66 21.23 -25.22
CA THR A 270 40.22 21.02 -25.28
C THR A 270 39.52 22.09 -24.45
N ILE A 271 38.80 23.03 -25.08
CA ILE A 271 38.13 24.12 -24.38
C ILE A 271 36.68 23.72 -24.04
N PRO A 272 36.23 23.89 -22.78
CA PRO A 272 34.84 23.67 -22.40
C PRO A 272 33.87 24.56 -23.21
N ALA A 273 32.76 23.98 -23.67
CA ALA A 273 31.74 24.71 -24.42
C ALA A 273 30.94 25.73 -23.59
N LYS A 274 30.95 25.57 -22.26
CA LYS A 274 30.30 26.47 -21.30
C LYS A 274 31.37 27.09 -20.41
N GLY A 275 31.23 28.37 -20.09
CA GLY A 275 32.14 29.10 -19.20
C GLY A 275 32.79 30.32 -19.86
N ASN A 276 33.51 31.10 -19.07
CA ASN A 276 34.14 32.33 -19.56
C ASN A 276 35.51 32.02 -20.18
N LEU A 277 35.65 32.23 -21.49
CA LEU A 277 36.88 31.97 -22.25
C LEU A 277 38.11 32.72 -21.68
N ALA A 278 37.92 33.91 -21.11
CA ALA A 278 38.99 34.65 -20.47
C ALA A 278 39.52 33.91 -19.21
N MET A 279 38.65 33.22 -18.46
CA MET A 279 39.09 32.42 -17.31
C MET A 279 39.96 31.23 -17.75
N TYR A 280 39.68 30.61 -18.88
CA TYR A 280 40.52 29.52 -19.41
C TYR A 280 41.89 30.04 -19.87
N SER A 281 41.92 31.21 -20.50
CA SER A 281 43.16 31.89 -20.88
C SER A 281 44.01 32.24 -19.65
N TYR A 282 43.37 32.78 -18.61
CA TYR A 282 43.99 33.04 -17.31
C TYR A 282 44.49 31.75 -16.63
N TYR A 283 43.74 30.66 -16.69
CA TYR A 283 44.20 29.37 -16.16
C TYR A 283 45.48 28.89 -16.86
N LYS A 284 45.51 28.94 -18.20
CA LYS A 284 46.68 28.58 -19.00
C LYS A 284 47.90 29.42 -18.60
N LEU A 285 47.74 30.74 -18.49
CA LEU A 285 48.80 31.64 -18.05
C LEU A 285 49.35 31.25 -16.67
N PHE A 286 48.45 30.99 -15.71
CA PHE A 286 48.86 30.66 -14.33
C PHE A 286 49.56 29.31 -14.22
N LYS A 287 49.09 28.29 -14.97
CA LYS A 287 49.67 26.94 -15.00
C LYS A 287 50.88 26.79 -15.91
N GLY A 288 51.18 27.81 -16.74
CA GLY A 288 52.27 27.76 -17.72
C GLY A 288 51.97 26.86 -18.92
N PHE A 289 50.70 26.77 -19.32
CA PHE A 289 50.30 26.08 -20.55
C PHE A 289 50.55 26.98 -21.78
N GLU A 290 50.61 26.36 -22.95
CA GLU A 290 50.77 27.08 -24.22
C GLU A 290 49.59 28.03 -24.45
N LEU A 291 49.88 29.29 -24.76
CA LEU A 291 48.91 30.33 -25.07
C LEU A 291 48.87 30.52 -26.58
N ASN A 292 47.67 30.52 -27.16
CA ASN A 292 47.47 30.86 -28.56
C ASN A 292 47.08 32.35 -28.72
N ARG A 293 46.98 32.81 -29.97
CA ARG A 293 46.64 34.22 -30.28
C ARG A 293 45.27 34.65 -29.75
N GLU A 294 44.31 33.73 -29.66
CA GLU A 294 42.97 34.02 -29.11
C GLU A 294 43.04 34.18 -27.59
N ASP A 295 43.81 33.35 -26.89
CA ASP A 295 44.02 33.45 -25.44
C ASP A 295 44.60 34.84 -25.08
N GLU A 296 45.61 35.30 -25.83
CA GLU A 296 46.21 36.63 -25.66
C GLU A 296 45.21 37.77 -25.93
N GLN A 297 44.28 37.59 -26.87
CA GLN A 297 43.24 38.57 -27.15
C GLN A 297 42.18 38.66 -26.06
N LEU A 298 41.96 37.60 -25.29
CA LEU A 298 40.95 37.57 -24.22
C LEU A 298 41.47 38.11 -22.89
N MET A 299 42.78 38.08 -22.66
CA MET A 299 43.38 38.52 -21.39
C MET A 299 43.52 40.03 -21.27
N ASP A 300 43.36 40.54 -20.05
CA ASP A 300 43.67 41.93 -19.71
C ASP A 300 45.18 42.12 -19.50
N ALA A 301 45.76 43.11 -20.19
CA ALA A 301 47.19 43.39 -20.11
C ALA A 301 47.69 43.71 -18.69
N ARG A 302 46.82 44.26 -17.82
CA ARG A 302 47.15 44.55 -16.42
C ARG A 302 47.37 43.27 -15.62
N VAL A 303 46.56 42.23 -15.86
CA VAL A 303 46.70 40.92 -15.21
C VAL A 303 47.99 40.23 -15.66
N VAL A 304 48.27 40.23 -16.96
CA VAL A 304 49.50 39.64 -17.52
C VAL A 304 50.74 40.33 -16.96
N LYS A 305 50.73 41.66 -16.91
CA LYS A 305 51.80 42.46 -16.32
C LYS A 305 52.00 42.12 -14.83
N ALA A 306 50.93 42.12 -14.04
CA ALA A 306 50.99 41.81 -12.62
C ALA A 306 51.54 40.41 -12.34
N PHE A 307 51.11 39.40 -13.11
CA PHE A 307 51.64 38.04 -13.00
C PHE A 307 53.13 37.97 -13.30
N LYS A 308 53.58 38.63 -14.37
CA LYS A 308 55.00 38.70 -14.74
C LYS A 308 55.83 39.41 -13.67
N GLU A 309 55.40 40.58 -13.21
CA GLU A 309 56.09 41.35 -12.17
C GLU A 309 56.19 40.58 -10.84
N TYR A 310 55.14 39.84 -10.47
CA TYR A 310 55.18 38.97 -9.30
C TYR A 310 56.21 37.84 -9.46
N LYS A 311 56.18 37.12 -10.58
CA LYS A 311 57.11 36.00 -10.87
C LYS A 311 58.57 36.44 -10.93
N GLU A 312 58.83 37.63 -11.45
CA GLU A 312 60.17 38.20 -11.58
C GLU A 312 60.65 38.93 -10.30
N ASN A 313 59.82 38.96 -9.24
CA ASN A 313 60.06 39.71 -8.00
C ASN A 313 60.31 41.21 -8.24
N ARG A 314 59.58 41.80 -9.20
CA ARG A 314 59.67 43.20 -9.65
C ARG A 314 58.36 43.98 -9.44
N LEU A 315 57.62 43.66 -8.38
CA LEU A 315 56.40 44.38 -8.02
C LEU A 315 56.66 45.89 -7.83
N PRO A 316 55.67 46.76 -8.10
CA PRO A 316 55.80 48.21 -7.93
C PRO A 316 56.30 48.59 -6.52
N ARG A 317 57.08 49.68 -6.47
CA ARG A 317 57.56 50.27 -5.20
C ARG A 317 56.49 51.11 -4.51
N HIS A 318 55.63 51.77 -5.29
CA HIS A 318 54.51 52.54 -4.74
C HIS A 318 53.48 51.58 -4.12
N GLU A 319 53.11 51.84 -2.87
CA GLU A 319 52.30 50.95 -2.04
C GLU A 319 50.96 50.58 -2.67
N ARG A 320 50.14 51.55 -3.08
CA ARG A 320 48.85 51.27 -3.74
C ARG A 320 48.99 50.45 -5.02
N SER A 321 49.91 50.81 -5.91
CA SER A 321 50.16 50.07 -7.15
C SER A 321 50.68 48.65 -6.88
N ARG A 322 51.42 48.46 -5.78
CA ARG A 322 51.85 47.14 -5.32
C ARG A 322 50.65 46.31 -4.86
N TRP A 323 49.75 46.89 -4.08
CA TRP A 323 48.51 46.24 -3.64
C TRP A 323 47.62 45.84 -4.82
N GLU A 324 47.46 46.72 -5.81
CA GLU A 324 46.69 46.45 -7.04
C GLU A 324 47.34 45.33 -7.86
N ALA A 325 48.67 45.34 -8.04
CA ALA A 325 49.39 44.28 -8.75
C ALA A 325 49.28 42.93 -8.03
N LEU A 326 49.43 42.90 -6.70
CA LEU A 326 49.19 41.69 -5.91
C LEU A 326 47.73 41.22 -6.03
N GLY A 327 46.78 42.15 -6.05
CA GLY A 327 45.36 41.86 -6.26
C GLY A 327 45.07 41.13 -7.56
N LEU A 328 45.62 41.62 -8.68
CA LEU A 328 45.45 40.97 -9.98
C LEU A 328 46.14 39.61 -10.06
N TYR A 329 47.29 39.44 -9.39
CA TYR A 329 47.93 38.13 -9.24
C TYR A 329 47.05 37.16 -8.42
N HIS A 330 46.46 37.61 -7.33
CA HIS A 330 45.58 36.80 -6.50
C HIS A 330 44.26 36.45 -7.21
N PHE A 331 43.69 37.36 -7.98
CA PHE A 331 42.56 37.09 -8.89
C PHE A 331 42.87 35.92 -9.83
N LEU A 332 44.04 35.96 -10.48
CA LEU A 332 44.51 34.88 -11.36
C LEU A 332 44.65 33.54 -10.63
N ARG A 333 45.25 33.54 -9.42
CA ARG A 333 45.40 32.36 -8.57
C ARG A 333 44.04 31.77 -8.17
N ILE A 334 43.09 32.60 -7.75
CA ILE A 334 41.76 32.18 -7.29
C ILE A 334 40.99 31.53 -8.44
N ASN A 335 40.97 32.16 -9.62
CA ASN A 335 40.35 31.57 -10.82
C ASN A 335 40.94 30.20 -11.16
N SER A 336 42.27 30.05 -11.03
CA SER A 336 42.91 28.75 -11.25
C SER A 336 42.48 27.69 -10.24
N LEU A 337 42.37 28.06 -8.96
CA LEU A 337 41.91 27.15 -7.90
C LEU A 337 40.45 26.71 -8.07
N ILE A 338 39.57 27.59 -8.59
CA ILE A 338 38.17 27.25 -8.87
C ILE A 338 38.09 26.14 -9.93
N ILE A 339 38.82 26.29 -11.05
CA ILE A 339 38.87 25.27 -12.11
C ILE A 339 39.46 23.95 -11.58
N ASP A 340 40.56 24.01 -10.82
CA ASP A 340 41.17 22.81 -10.22
C ASP A 340 40.21 22.09 -9.27
N LYS A 341 39.46 22.83 -8.46
CA LYS A 341 38.48 22.31 -7.50
C LYS A 341 37.35 21.58 -8.22
N GLN A 342 36.72 22.22 -9.21
CA GLN A 342 35.60 21.66 -9.95
C GLN A 342 36.00 20.45 -10.80
N ALA A 343 37.15 20.52 -11.50
CA ALA A 343 37.72 19.35 -12.19
C ALA A 343 38.01 18.20 -11.22
N GLY A 344 38.50 18.52 -10.01
CA GLY A 344 38.78 17.56 -8.95
C GLY A 344 37.54 16.85 -8.40
N TRP A 345 36.34 17.44 -8.47
CA TRP A 345 35.09 16.77 -8.10
C TRP A 345 34.78 15.61 -9.04
N TYR A 346 34.89 15.83 -10.36
CA TYR A 346 34.73 14.78 -11.36
C TYR A 346 35.76 13.66 -11.17
N GLU A 347 37.03 14.03 -11.03
CA GLU A 347 38.14 13.08 -10.82
C GLU A 347 37.90 12.17 -9.61
N ARG A 348 37.41 12.73 -8.49
CA ARG A 348 37.10 11.96 -7.28
C ARG A 348 35.95 10.98 -7.48
N VAL A 349 34.85 11.41 -8.11
CA VAL A 349 33.69 10.53 -8.34
C VAL A 349 34.04 9.37 -9.26
N ILE A 350 34.86 9.60 -10.30
CA ILE A 350 35.36 8.53 -11.16
C ILE A 350 36.22 7.55 -10.38
N LYS A 351 37.17 8.05 -9.60
CA LYS A 351 38.10 7.22 -8.82
C LYS A 351 37.34 6.28 -7.87
N ASP A 352 36.26 6.78 -7.29
CA ASP A 352 35.41 6.04 -6.36
C ASP A 352 34.16 5.45 -7.03
N TRP A 353 34.12 5.33 -8.36
CA TRP A 353 32.89 4.94 -9.08
C TRP A 353 32.31 3.61 -8.62
N GLN A 354 33.15 2.63 -8.27
CA GLN A 354 32.66 1.34 -7.76
C GLN A 354 31.86 1.48 -6.46
N LEU A 355 32.23 2.43 -5.60
CA LEU A 355 31.47 2.76 -4.39
C LEU A 355 30.12 3.37 -4.77
N PHE A 356 30.10 4.35 -5.68
CA PHE A 356 28.88 5.01 -6.13
C PHE A 356 27.92 4.04 -6.85
N LYS A 357 28.45 3.18 -7.71
CA LYS A 357 27.71 2.11 -8.39
C LYS A 357 27.04 1.18 -7.37
N LYS A 358 27.77 0.73 -6.36
CA LYS A 358 27.20 -0.09 -5.30
C LYS A 358 26.11 0.66 -4.54
N LEU A 359 26.37 1.91 -4.14
CA LEU A 359 25.41 2.72 -3.40
C LEU A 359 24.12 2.97 -4.18
N ARG A 360 24.21 3.19 -5.51
CA ARG A 360 23.06 3.29 -6.42
C ARG A 360 22.23 2.01 -6.47
N ALA A 361 22.88 0.85 -6.55
CA ALA A 361 22.20 -0.43 -6.56
C ALA A 361 21.47 -0.69 -5.22
N ASP A 362 22.16 -0.46 -4.11
CA ASP A 362 21.61 -0.63 -2.77
C ASP A 362 20.43 0.34 -2.53
N LEU A 363 20.56 1.62 -2.92
CA LEU A 363 19.48 2.60 -2.79
C LEU A 363 18.24 2.26 -3.61
N ARG A 364 18.40 1.80 -4.85
CA ARG A 364 17.24 1.39 -5.67
C ARG A 364 16.50 0.24 -5.02
N LYS A 365 17.24 -0.78 -4.58
CA LYS A 365 16.69 -1.92 -3.85
C LYS A 365 15.94 -1.46 -2.59
N ASP A 366 16.57 -0.60 -1.78
CA ASP A 366 15.96 -0.05 -0.57
C ASP A 366 14.68 0.73 -0.89
N PHE A 367 14.66 1.55 -1.94
CA PHE A 367 13.47 2.32 -2.32
C PHE A 367 12.34 1.46 -2.87
N ASP A 368 12.68 0.41 -3.62
CA ASP A 368 11.70 -0.55 -4.12
C ASP A 368 11.11 -1.37 -2.96
N GLU A 369 11.94 -1.80 -2.01
CA GLU A 369 11.49 -2.42 -0.76
C GLU A 369 10.64 -1.46 0.07
N MET A 370 11.00 -0.18 0.14
CA MET A 370 10.30 0.88 0.88
C MET A 370 8.99 1.37 0.20
N GLY A 371 8.68 0.90 -1.01
CA GLY A 371 7.51 1.38 -1.77
C GLY A 371 7.59 2.85 -2.19
N VAL A 372 8.80 3.42 -2.30
CA VAL A 372 9.01 4.81 -2.74
C VAL A 372 9.31 4.78 -4.24
N LEU A 373 8.30 5.04 -5.06
CA LEU A 373 8.33 4.95 -6.53
C LEU A 373 8.73 6.28 -7.20
N SER A 374 8.42 7.43 -6.60
CA SER A 374 8.72 8.74 -7.19
C SER A 374 10.18 9.17 -7.03
N LEU A 375 10.78 9.68 -8.11
CA LEU A 375 12.17 10.12 -8.13
C LEU A 375 12.42 11.28 -7.18
N GLU A 376 11.49 12.24 -7.11
CA GLU A 376 11.59 13.41 -6.24
C GLU A 376 11.60 13.01 -4.76
N ASN A 377 10.80 12.02 -4.36
CA ASN A 377 10.81 11.53 -2.98
C ASN A 377 12.09 10.77 -2.65
N ARG A 378 12.59 9.96 -3.60
CA ARG A 378 13.91 9.31 -3.46
C ARG A 378 15.00 10.37 -3.25
N GLN A 379 15.00 11.43 -4.08
CA GLN A 379 15.96 12.53 -3.98
C GLN A 379 15.89 13.24 -2.64
N ASN A 380 14.69 13.61 -2.17
CA ASN A 380 14.49 14.26 -0.88
C ASN A 380 15.00 13.41 0.29
N ILE A 381 14.75 12.09 0.24
CA ILE A 381 15.20 11.15 1.28
C ILE A 381 16.72 11.04 1.29
N VAL A 382 17.35 10.79 0.14
CA VAL A 382 18.83 10.70 0.04
C VAL A 382 19.48 12.02 0.43
N GLU A 383 18.94 13.15 0.00
CA GLU A 383 19.43 14.48 0.39
C GLU A 383 19.36 14.67 1.91
N GLY A 384 18.24 14.29 2.54
CA GLY A 384 18.10 14.30 3.98
C GLY A 384 19.13 13.42 4.69
N TRP A 385 19.37 12.21 4.18
CA TRP A 385 20.35 11.28 4.72
C TRP A 385 21.78 11.80 4.62
N LEU A 386 22.18 12.33 3.46
CA LEU A 386 23.51 12.91 3.26
C LEU A 386 23.72 14.14 4.14
N ASN A 387 22.75 15.05 4.22
CA ASN A 387 22.82 16.23 5.08
C ASN A 387 22.89 15.85 6.57
N GLN A 388 22.10 14.89 7.03
CA GLN A 388 22.19 14.36 8.40
C GLN A 388 23.56 13.74 8.66
N ARG A 389 24.10 13.00 7.69
CA ARG A 389 25.41 12.36 7.80
C ARG A 389 26.55 13.37 7.90
N LEU A 390 26.47 14.49 7.17
CA LEU A 390 27.43 15.60 7.25
C LEU A 390 27.37 16.33 8.59
N ASP A 391 26.19 16.41 9.20
CA ASP A 391 26.00 16.87 10.58
C ASP A 391 26.38 15.79 11.63
N PHE A 392 26.93 14.65 11.22
CA PHE A 392 27.24 13.48 12.06
C PHE A 392 26.05 12.92 12.85
N LYS A 393 24.82 13.21 12.41
CA LYS A 393 23.60 12.67 13.00
C LYS A 393 23.39 11.24 12.53
N LYS A 394 22.75 10.44 13.38
CA LYS A 394 22.30 9.11 12.98
C LYS A 394 21.19 9.27 11.96
N VAL A 395 21.44 8.76 10.77
CA VAL A 395 20.42 8.70 9.73
C VAL A 395 19.37 7.69 10.16
N THR A 396 18.13 8.14 10.26
CA THR A 396 16.97 7.25 10.43
C THR A 396 16.22 7.20 9.11
N PRO A 397 15.83 6.00 8.65
CA PRO A 397 14.84 5.89 7.58
C PRO A 397 13.60 6.73 7.94
N PRO A 398 12.93 7.36 6.97
CA PRO A 398 11.67 8.05 7.23
C PRO A 398 10.73 7.12 8.01
N ARG A 399 10.03 7.63 9.05
CA ARG A 399 9.05 6.82 9.80
C ARG A 399 8.08 6.13 8.83
N GLY A 400 7.61 6.86 7.81
CA GLY A 400 6.76 6.35 6.72
C GLY A 400 7.32 5.20 5.88
N ALA A 401 8.64 5.09 5.74
CA ALA A 401 9.29 4.05 4.93
C ALA A 401 9.59 2.76 5.73
N LYS A 402 9.55 2.83 7.07
CA LYS A 402 9.83 1.69 7.95
C LYS A 402 8.56 0.90 8.34
N TYR A 403 7.38 1.35 7.94
CA TYR A 403 6.11 0.67 8.25
C TYR A 403 5.78 -0.51 7.33
N LEU A 404 6.67 -0.90 6.41
CA LEU A 404 6.57 -2.22 5.77
C LEU A 404 6.72 -3.38 6.76
N ALA A 405 7.26 -3.12 7.96
CA ALA A 405 7.37 -4.13 9.01
C ALA A 405 6.03 -4.40 9.73
N ASP A 406 5.10 -3.44 9.75
CA ASP A 406 3.77 -3.63 10.35
C ASP A 406 2.73 -3.79 9.23
N LEU A 407 2.69 -4.99 8.63
CA LEU A 407 1.59 -5.43 7.77
C LEU A 407 0.29 -5.58 8.58
N SER A 408 -0.19 -4.47 9.14
CA SER A 408 -1.43 -4.36 9.88
C SER A 408 -2.40 -3.43 9.17
N PHE A 409 -3.59 -3.94 8.89
CA PHE A 409 -4.69 -3.12 8.36
C PHE A 409 -5.12 -2.05 9.38
N SER A 410 -4.99 -2.35 10.68
CA SER A 410 -5.36 -1.42 11.75
C SER A 410 -4.46 -0.19 11.82
N THR A 411 -3.19 -0.33 11.45
CA THR A 411 -2.24 0.80 11.37
C THR A 411 -2.37 1.51 10.02
N PHE A 412 -2.57 0.77 8.94
CA PHE A 412 -2.66 1.32 7.58
C PHE A 412 -3.72 2.43 7.43
N PHE A 413 -4.91 2.20 7.98
CA PHE A 413 -6.05 3.12 7.88
C PHE A 413 -6.11 4.19 8.99
N LYS A 414 -5.13 4.26 9.90
CA LYS A 414 -5.08 5.36 10.87
C LYS A 414 -4.70 6.67 10.16
N PRO A 415 -5.43 7.77 10.38
CA PRO A 415 -5.04 9.07 9.87
C PRO A 415 -3.78 9.52 10.62
N ASP A 416 -2.68 9.66 9.89
CA ASP A 416 -1.47 10.31 10.40
C ASP A 416 -1.30 11.64 9.65
N GLU A 417 -1.35 12.76 10.38
CA GLU A 417 -1.19 14.12 9.85
C GLU A 417 0.18 14.32 9.15
N GLU A 418 1.18 13.48 9.48
CA GLU A 418 2.51 13.50 8.86
C GLU A 418 2.59 12.84 7.46
N SER A 419 1.52 12.17 6.98
CA SER A 419 1.54 11.40 5.73
C SER A 419 1.39 12.22 4.42
N LEU A 420 1.12 13.52 4.53
CA LEU A 420 0.76 14.39 3.39
C LEU A 420 1.90 14.75 2.43
N LEU A 421 3.16 14.45 2.78
CA LEU A 421 4.31 14.86 1.96
C LEU A 421 4.56 13.94 0.75
N PHE A 422 4.12 12.69 0.82
CA PHE A 422 4.40 11.67 -0.19
C PHE A 422 3.17 11.34 -1.05
N THR A 423 1.95 11.52 -0.54
CA THR A 423 0.75 10.84 -1.07
C THR A 423 0.29 11.25 -2.48
N GLU A 424 0.29 12.54 -2.85
CA GLU A 424 -0.28 12.94 -4.15
C GLU A 424 0.63 12.64 -5.35
N ARG A 425 1.95 12.91 -5.22
CA ARG A 425 2.93 12.63 -6.27
C ARG A 425 3.14 11.14 -6.46
N GLU A 426 3.20 10.41 -5.36
CA GLU A 426 3.31 8.96 -5.36
C GLU A 426 2.07 8.31 -5.99
N ARG A 427 0.87 8.85 -5.68
CA ARG A 427 -0.38 8.42 -6.33
C ARG A 427 -0.36 8.64 -7.83
N ALA A 428 0.11 9.79 -8.32
CA ALA A 428 0.17 10.08 -9.75
C ALA A 428 1.13 9.13 -10.51
N ILE A 429 2.33 8.88 -9.96
CA ILE A 429 3.32 7.98 -10.57
C ILE A 429 2.86 6.52 -10.50
N MET A 430 2.19 6.12 -9.42
CA MET A 430 1.59 4.80 -9.31
C MET A 430 0.50 4.58 -10.38
N LEU A 431 -0.36 5.57 -10.61
CA LEU A 431 -1.33 5.51 -11.72
C LEU A 431 -0.65 5.36 -13.08
N GLN A 432 0.42 6.12 -13.31
CA GLN A 432 1.20 5.99 -14.54
C GLN A 432 1.78 4.58 -14.69
N ARG A 433 2.37 4.00 -13.64
CA ARG A 433 2.94 2.64 -13.68
C ARG A 433 1.87 1.58 -13.92
N ILE A 434 0.69 1.71 -13.30
CA ILE A 434 -0.45 0.82 -13.57
C ILE A 434 -0.87 0.92 -15.05
N GLU A 435 -0.95 2.13 -15.61
CA GLU A 435 -1.27 2.33 -17.03
C GLU A 435 -0.22 1.76 -17.97
N GLU A 436 1.06 1.92 -17.66
CA GLU A 436 2.17 1.39 -18.45
C GLU A 436 2.19 -0.14 -18.43
N ALA A 437 1.94 -0.76 -17.27
CA ALA A 437 1.83 -2.21 -17.12
C ALA A 437 0.65 -2.77 -17.92
N VAL A 438 -0.51 -2.09 -17.91
CA VAL A 438 -1.69 -2.46 -18.70
C VAL A 438 -1.43 -2.33 -20.22
N ARG A 439 -0.56 -1.42 -20.66
CA ARG A 439 -0.22 -1.22 -22.09
C ARG A 439 0.86 -2.18 -22.64
N GLY A 440 1.30 -3.16 -21.85
CA GLY A 440 2.16 -4.24 -22.34
C GLY A 440 3.64 -3.89 -22.48
N LYS A 441 4.14 -2.81 -21.87
CA LYS A 441 5.59 -2.56 -21.73
C LYS A 441 6.13 -3.46 -20.60
N ARG A 442 6.31 -4.74 -20.92
CA ARG A 442 6.82 -5.78 -20.00
C ARG A 442 8.31 -5.57 -19.74
N ASP A 443 8.66 -5.35 -18.48
CA ASP A 443 9.63 -6.19 -17.74
C ASP A 443 9.95 -5.68 -16.32
N GLU A 444 9.44 -4.51 -15.88
CA GLU A 444 9.74 -4.01 -14.52
C GLU A 444 8.55 -3.43 -13.71
N GLY A 445 7.31 -3.42 -14.24
CA GLY A 445 6.23 -2.63 -13.64
C GLY A 445 5.13 -3.44 -12.94
N LEU A 446 5.15 -3.49 -11.61
CA LEU A 446 4.06 -3.93 -10.71
C LEU A 446 3.58 -5.40 -10.83
N ASN A 447 3.87 -6.20 -9.81
CA ASN A 447 3.33 -7.55 -9.64
C ASN A 447 2.45 -7.59 -8.37
N LEU A 448 1.19 -7.98 -8.52
CA LEU A 448 0.24 -8.07 -7.41
C LEU A 448 0.34 -9.42 -6.71
N ASN A 449 0.74 -9.43 -5.44
CA ASN A 449 0.80 -10.59 -4.55
C ASN A 449 -0.58 -11.23 -4.38
N ILE A 450 -1.66 -10.44 -4.37
CA ILE A 450 -3.03 -10.93 -4.21
C ILE A 450 -3.44 -11.91 -5.32
N VAL A 451 -2.97 -11.70 -6.56
CA VAL A 451 -3.25 -12.60 -7.68
C VAL A 451 -2.66 -14.00 -7.40
N GLY A 452 -1.42 -14.04 -6.91
CA GLY A 452 -0.77 -15.29 -6.51
C GLY A 452 -1.47 -15.97 -5.34
N ALA A 453 -1.85 -15.21 -4.31
CA ALA A 453 -2.56 -15.73 -3.14
C ALA A 453 -3.93 -16.33 -3.51
N LEU A 454 -4.72 -15.62 -4.33
CA LEU A 454 -6.04 -16.07 -4.78
C LEU A 454 -6.01 -17.28 -5.71
N ASN A 455 -4.99 -17.40 -6.56
CA ASN A 455 -4.82 -18.58 -7.40
C ASN A 455 -4.41 -19.82 -6.57
N ARG A 456 -3.65 -19.65 -5.48
CA ARG A 456 -3.28 -20.77 -4.60
C ARG A 456 -4.40 -21.25 -3.69
N TYR A 457 -5.37 -20.38 -3.37
CA TYR A 457 -6.47 -20.71 -2.47
C TYR A 457 -7.70 -21.24 -3.23
N ASN A 458 -8.25 -22.38 -2.80
CA ASN A 458 -9.46 -22.96 -3.40
C ASN A 458 -10.71 -22.43 -2.68
N PHE A 459 -11.19 -21.26 -3.10
CA PHE A 459 -12.36 -20.61 -2.51
C PHE A 459 -13.62 -21.46 -2.55
N GLY A 460 -13.81 -22.28 -3.57
CA GLY A 460 -15.05 -23.05 -3.63
C GLY A 460 -15.08 -24.25 -2.71
N VAL A 461 -13.94 -24.76 -2.26
CA VAL A 461 -13.92 -25.71 -1.14
C VAL A 461 -14.37 -24.99 0.13
N LEU A 462 -13.82 -23.81 0.41
CA LEU A 462 -14.25 -22.99 1.54
C LEU A 462 -15.74 -22.67 1.48
N LEU A 463 -16.24 -22.15 0.35
CA LEU A 463 -17.65 -21.78 0.19
C LEU A 463 -18.56 -23.00 0.34
N ASN A 464 -18.16 -24.15 -0.21
CA ASN A 464 -18.91 -25.40 -0.07
C ASN A 464 -18.94 -25.91 1.39
N GLU A 465 -17.84 -25.79 2.15
CA GLU A 465 -17.81 -26.13 3.58
C GLU A 465 -18.61 -25.15 4.43
N ILE A 466 -18.51 -23.84 4.15
CA ILE A 466 -19.25 -22.79 4.85
C ILE A 466 -20.74 -22.98 4.62
N LEU A 467 -21.19 -22.97 3.36
CA LEU A 467 -22.62 -23.06 2.98
C LEU A 467 -23.33 -24.25 3.62
N GLY A 468 -22.62 -25.34 3.89
CA GLY A 468 -23.23 -26.57 4.40
C GLY A 468 -24.40 -27.01 3.53
N ASP A 469 -25.44 -27.55 4.16
CA ASP A 469 -26.63 -28.01 3.46
C ASP A 469 -27.88 -27.26 3.93
N LEU A 470 -28.71 -26.78 2.99
CA LEU A 470 -30.06 -26.26 3.26
C LEU A 470 -31.08 -27.38 3.12
N TYR A 471 -32.04 -27.46 4.04
CA TYR A 471 -33.09 -28.47 4.02
C TYR A 471 -34.49 -27.85 3.90
N LYS A 472 -35.04 -27.93 2.68
CA LYS A 472 -36.49 -27.91 2.38
C LYS A 472 -36.67 -28.76 1.12
N SER A 473 -37.11 -30.02 1.26
CA SER A 473 -37.29 -30.93 0.13
C SER A 473 -38.63 -31.66 0.22
N HIS A 474 -39.37 -31.68 -0.89
CA HIS A 474 -40.57 -32.47 -1.10
C HIS A 474 -40.29 -33.89 -1.63
N GLY A 475 -39.02 -34.33 -1.62
CA GLY A 475 -38.57 -35.64 -2.11
C GLY A 475 -37.36 -35.58 -3.05
N CYS A 476 -37.09 -34.39 -3.60
CA CYS A 476 -35.94 -34.10 -4.46
C CYS A 476 -34.61 -34.26 -3.70
N MET A 477 -33.54 -34.43 -4.47
CA MET A 477 -32.18 -34.55 -3.96
C MET A 477 -31.43 -33.22 -4.11
N HIS A 478 -30.98 -32.65 -2.98
CA HIS A 478 -30.40 -31.32 -2.95
C HIS A 478 -28.88 -31.39 -2.77
N VAL A 479 -28.16 -30.58 -3.54
CA VAL A 479 -26.71 -30.42 -3.47
C VAL A 479 -26.33 -28.94 -3.45
N SER A 480 -25.10 -28.63 -3.01
CA SER A 480 -24.59 -27.26 -3.06
C SER A 480 -24.50 -26.72 -4.50
N PRO A 481 -24.51 -25.38 -4.70
CA PRO A 481 -24.42 -24.78 -6.03
C PRO A 481 -23.22 -25.31 -6.84
N ARG A 482 -22.04 -25.33 -6.21
CA ARG A 482 -20.81 -25.85 -6.81
C ARG A 482 -20.91 -27.33 -7.20
N ASN A 483 -21.47 -28.18 -6.34
CA ASN A 483 -21.66 -29.60 -6.67
C ASN A 483 -22.70 -29.80 -7.80
N ALA A 484 -23.75 -28.96 -7.87
CA ALA A 484 -24.70 -29.01 -8.98
C ALA A 484 -24.01 -28.76 -10.33
N VAL A 485 -23.14 -27.73 -10.40
CA VAL A 485 -22.32 -27.44 -11.59
C VAL A 485 -21.45 -28.65 -11.95
N PHE A 486 -20.72 -29.21 -11.00
CA PHE A 486 -19.83 -30.34 -11.26
C PHE A 486 -20.57 -31.58 -11.71
N LEU A 487 -21.70 -31.92 -11.07
CA LEU A 487 -22.51 -33.06 -11.48
C LEU A 487 -23.12 -32.84 -12.87
N TYR A 488 -23.56 -31.63 -13.17
CA TYR A 488 -24.06 -31.25 -14.48
C TYR A 488 -23.02 -31.46 -15.58
N HIS A 489 -21.77 -31.02 -15.38
CA HIS A 489 -20.73 -31.19 -16.41
C HIS A 489 -20.14 -32.59 -16.46
N LEU A 490 -19.97 -33.27 -15.30
CA LEU A 490 -19.23 -34.53 -15.21
C LEU A 490 -20.09 -35.77 -15.43
N LEU A 491 -21.29 -35.88 -14.87
CA LEU A 491 -22.04 -37.15 -14.92
C LEU A 491 -22.60 -37.43 -16.32
N PRO A 492 -22.27 -38.54 -16.99
CA PRO A 492 -22.80 -38.81 -18.31
C PRO A 492 -24.28 -39.20 -18.28
N ILE A 493 -25.02 -38.88 -19.34
CA ILE A 493 -26.38 -39.40 -19.53
C ILE A 493 -26.31 -40.94 -19.63
N GLY A 494 -27.22 -41.61 -18.93
CA GLY A 494 -27.26 -43.06 -18.78
C GLY A 494 -26.47 -43.61 -17.61
N ALA A 495 -25.74 -42.78 -16.84
CA ALA A 495 -24.99 -43.24 -15.67
C ALA A 495 -25.94 -43.89 -14.64
N GLN A 496 -25.56 -45.06 -14.13
CA GLN A 496 -26.36 -45.79 -13.15
C GLN A 496 -26.17 -45.22 -11.74
N MET A 497 -27.29 -45.01 -11.05
CA MET A 497 -27.35 -44.46 -9.70
C MET A 497 -28.20 -45.33 -8.79
N LYS A 498 -27.59 -45.84 -7.72
CA LYS A 498 -28.30 -46.62 -6.69
C LYS A 498 -28.63 -45.75 -5.49
N VAL A 499 -29.91 -45.52 -5.24
CA VAL A 499 -30.42 -44.81 -4.07
C VAL A 499 -30.82 -45.83 -3.01
N TYR A 500 -30.11 -45.84 -1.88
CA TYR A 500 -30.41 -46.76 -0.78
C TYR A 500 -31.54 -46.24 0.13
N PRO A 501 -32.27 -47.14 0.82
CA PRO A 501 -33.26 -46.73 1.81
C PRO A 501 -32.61 -46.03 3.01
N TYR A 502 -33.35 -45.15 3.69
CA TYR A 502 -32.88 -44.42 4.89
C TYR A 502 -32.45 -45.32 6.06
N SER A 503 -32.86 -46.59 6.07
CA SER A 503 -32.39 -47.58 7.04
C SER A 503 -30.93 -47.98 6.81
N LYS A 504 -30.39 -47.81 5.60
CA LYS A 504 -29.02 -48.13 5.26
C LYS A 504 -28.10 -46.93 5.48
N ARG A 505 -27.06 -47.14 6.27
CA ARG A 505 -26.02 -46.14 6.56
C ARG A 505 -24.68 -46.63 6.05
N ILE A 506 -23.82 -45.69 5.71
CA ILE A 506 -22.40 -45.93 5.51
C ILE A 506 -21.65 -45.32 6.69
N SER A 507 -20.62 -46.00 7.18
CA SER A 507 -19.81 -45.49 8.29
C SER A 507 -18.89 -44.38 7.81
N GLU A 508 -18.57 -43.41 8.68
CA GLU A 508 -17.61 -42.37 8.36
C GLU A 508 -16.23 -42.96 8.04
N GLU A 509 -15.81 -44.02 8.73
CA GLU A 509 -14.54 -44.70 8.43
C GLU A 509 -14.48 -45.23 6.99
N ALA A 510 -15.60 -45.75 6.46
CA ALA A 510 -15.65 -46.34 5.13
C ALA A 510 -15.51 -45.29 4.01
N VAL A 511 -15.88 -44.03 4.28
CA VAL A 511 -15.83 -42.95 3.30
C VAL A 511 -14.72 -41.93 3.57
N ARG A 512 -14.00 -42.05 4.69
CA ARG A 512 -12.97 -41.10 5.13
C ARG A 512 -11.86 -40.90 4.10
N ALA A 513 -11.47 -41.98 3.42
CA ALA A 513 -10.42 -41.96 2.40
C ALA A 513 -10.90 -41.47 1.02
N VAL A 514 -12.22 -41.34 0.82
CA VAL A 514 -12.78 -40.87 -0.44
C VAL A 514 -12.79 -39.33 -0.45
N PRO A 515 -12.08 -38.68 -1.38
CA PRO A 515 -12.00 -37.22 -1.42
C PRO A 515 -13.33 -36.59 -1.82
N TYR A 516 -13.61 -35.36 -1.39
CA TYR A 516 -14.78 -34.66 -1.89
C TYR A 516 -14.59 -34.25 -3.35
N LEU A 517 -15.65 -34.33 -4.15
CA LEU A 517 -15.63 -33.92 -5.56
C LEU A 517 -15.23 -32.45 -5.71
N ALA A 518 -15.69 -31.60 -4.78
CA ALA A 518 -15.37 -30.19 -4.80
C ALA A 518 -13.87 -29.88 -4.62
N ASP A 519 -13.14 -30.78 -3.94
CA ASP A 519 -11.71 -30.64 -3.67
C ASP A 519 -10.85 -30.97 -4.91
N GLN A 520 -11.43 -31.69 -5.88
CA GLN A 520 -10.74 -32.11 -7.10
C GLN A 520 -10.70 -31.04 -8.19
N VAL A 521 -11.42 -29.91 -8.00
CA VAL A 521 -11.52 -28.83 -8.99
C VAL A 521 -11.14 -27.50 -8.34
N ASN A 522 -10.16 -26.80 -8.91
CA ASN A 522 -9.80 -25.44 -8.49
C ASN A 522 -9.92 -24.42 -9.64
N PHE A 523 -9.72 -24.87 -10.88
CA PHE A 523 -9.84 -24.09 -12.11
C PHE A 523 -10.68 -24.83 -13.17
N ALA A 524 -11.10 -24.12 -14.22
CA ALA A 524 -11.81 -24.70 -15.35
C ALA A 524 -11.05 -25.88 -15.99
N ASP A 525 -9.72 -25.76 -16.16
CA ASP A 525 -8.87 -26.84 -16.70
C ASP A 525 -8.93 -28.14 -15.87
N ASP A 526 -9.18 -28.04 -14.55
CA ASP A 526 -9.33 -29.23 -13.70
C ASP A 526 -10.67 -29.93 -13.98
N LEU A 527 -11.73 -29.15 -14.20
CA LEU A 527 -13.04 -29.66 -14.58
C LEU A 527 -12.99 -30.34 -15.95
N ASP A 528 -12.31 -29.75 -16.93
CA ASP A 528 -12.12 -30.33 -18.27
C ASP A 528 -11.37 -31.67 -18.20
N LYS A 529 -10.29 -31.75 -17.40
CA LYS A 529 -9.55 -33.00 -17.17
C LYS A 529 -10.41 -34.05 -16.49
N LEU A 530 -11.25 -33.67 -15.52
CA LEU A 530 -12.16 -34.61 -14.87
C LEU A 530 -13.23 -35.10 -15.85
N GLN A 531 -13.76 -34.24 -16.72
CA GLN A 531 -14.78 -34.62 -17.70
C GLN A 531 -14.29 -35.76 -18.61
N GLN A 532 -13.01 -35.76 -18.99
CA GLN A 532 -12.40 -36.85 -19.76
C GLN A 532 -12.42 -38.19 -19.01
N LYS A 533 -12.27 -38.19 -17.68
CA LYS A 533 -12.34 -39.42 -16.86
C LYS A 533 -13.75 -40.00 -16.74
N PHE A 534 -14.78 -39.17 -16.93
CA PHE A 534 -16.19 -39.55 -16.84
C PHE A 534 -16.79 -39.89 -18.22
N ALA A 535 -15.99 -39.86 -19.30
CA ALA A 535 -16.47 -40.00 -20.66
C ALA A 535 -17.16 -41.36 -20.95
N ALA A 536 -16.74 -42.44 -20.28
CA ALA A 536 -17.31 -43.77 -20.46
C ALA A 536 -18.45 -44.03 -19.47
N THR A 537 -19.71 -43.87 -19.91
CA THR A 537 -20.91 -44.05 -19.06
C THR A 537 -20.93 -45.38 -18.29
N SER A 538 -20.51 -46.48 -18.91
CA SER A 538 -20.47 -47.82 -18.29
C SER A 538 -19.51 -47.94 -17.12
N GLU A 539 -18.52 -47.05 -17.04
CA GLU A 539 -17.50 -47.02 -15.99
C GLU A 539 -17.91 -46.14 -14.80
N VAL A 540 -18.95 -45.32 -14.95
CA VAL A 540 -19.45 -44.41 -13.91
C VAL A 540 -20.64 -45.03 -13.20
N LYS A 541 -20.49 -45.27 -11.89
CA LYS A 541 -21.59 -45.72 -11.02
C LYS A 541 -21.72 -44.81 -9.82
N ILE A 542 -22.93 -44.66 -9.32
CA ILE A 542 -23.23 -43.80 -8.19
C ILE A 542 -23.93 -44.60 -7.09
N ALA A 543 -23.55 -44.35 -5.84
CA ALA A 543 -24.28 -44.80 -4.66
C ALA A 543 -24.70 -43.60 -3.80
N VAL A 544 -25.99 -43.48 -3.52
CA VAL A 544 -26.57 -42.42 -2.69
C VAL A 544 -27.07 -43.04 -1.38
N TYR A 545 -26.64 -42.46 -0.26
CA TYR A 545 -27.05 -42.82 1.09
C TYR A 545 -27.80 -41.64 1.74
N PRO A 546 -29.13 -41.52 1.52
CA PRO A 546 -29.90 -40.36 1.96
C PRO A 546 -29.82 -40.07 3.47
N TYR A 547 -29.63 -41.12 4.30
CA TYR A 547 -29.55 -40.96 5.75
C TYR A 547 -28.25 -40.31 6.23
N SER A 548 -27.10 -40.78 5.76
CA SER A 548 -25.80 -40.19 6.13
C SER A 548 -25.49 -38.91 5.35
N GLY A 549 -26.22 -38.69 4.26
CA GLY A 549 -26.03 -37.57 3.35
C GLY A 549 -24.78 -37.72 2.50
N ASP A 550 -24.34 -38.96 2.25
CA ASP A 550 -23.18 -39.26 1.40
C ASP A 550 -23.63 -39.74 0.03
N TRP A 551 -23.05 -39.14 -1.00
CA TRP A 551 -23.12 -39.58 -2.39
C TRP A 551 -21.71 -39.97 -2.83
N ILE A 552 -21.53 -41.20 -3.28
CA ILE A 552 -20.23 -41.74 -3.71
C ILE A 552 -20.28 -42.02 -5.21
N VAL A 553 -19.34 -41.43 -5.92
CA VAL A 553 -19.08 -41.68 -7.33
C VAL A 553 -17.99 -42.75 -7.43
N TYR A 554 -18.28 -43.80 -8.17
CA TYR A 554 -17.36 -44.87 -8.50
C TYR A 554 -16.93 -44.72 -9.96
N LEU A 555 -15.63 -44.79 -10.21
CA LEU A 555 -15.06 -44.91 -11.56
C LEU A 555 -14.38 -46.26 -11.68
N LYS A 556 -14.71 -47.02 -12.73
CA LYS A 556 -14.17 -48.37 -12.97
C LYS A 556 -14.31 -49.30 -11.76
N GLY A 557 -15.41 -49.15 -11.01
CA GLY A 557 -15.72 -49.93 -9.81
C GLY A 557 -15.02 -49.49 -8.52
N GLN A 558 -14.16 -48.47 -8.54
CA GLN A 558 -13.47 -47.97 -7.35
C GLN A 558 -14.08 -46.65 -6.86
N PRO A 559 -14.23 -46.43 -5.54
CA PRO A 559 -14.63 -45.14 -4.99
C PRO A 559 -13.67 -44.04 -5.48
N PHE A 560 -14.20 -43.07 -6.22
CA PHE A 560 -13.40 -42.01 -6.83
C PHE A 560 -13.54 -40.70 -6.07
N ALA A 561 -14.78 -40.26 -5.85
CA ALA A 561 -15.08 -39.02 -5.15
C ALA A 561 -16.41 -39.13 -4.41
N ARG A 562 -16.59 -38.29 -3.39
CA ARG A 562 -17.86 -38.16 -2.67
C ARG A 562 -18.36 -36.73 -2.63
N LEU A 563 -19.64 -36.54 -2.36
CA LEU A 563 -20.24 -35.23 -2.12
C LEU A 563 -21.36 -35.36 -1.09
N ARG A 564 -21.70 -34.23 -0.46
CA ARG A 564 -22.83 -34.16 0.46
C ARG A 564 -24.12 -33.97 -0.30
N ILE A 565 -25.13 -34.72 0.10
CA ILE A 565 -26.48 -34.66 -0.45
C ILE A 565 -27.49 -34.64 0.69
N ARG A 566 -28.57 -33.88 0.52
CA ARG A 566 -29.77 -34.03 1.34
C ARG A 566 -30.88 -34.64 0.49
N GLY A 567 -31.30 -35.85 0.85
CA GLY A 567 -32.56 -36.39 0.36
C GLY A 567 -33.75 -35.67 0.97
N GLY A 568 -34.94 -36.06 0.56
CA GLY A 568 -36.21 -35.69 1.17
C GLY A 568 -36.33 -36.15 2.64
N PRO A 569 -37.49 -35.98 3.27
CA PRO A 569 -37.70 -36.41 4.64
C PRO A 569 -37.58 -37.92 4.83
N GLN A 570 -37.21 -38.36 6.04
CA GLN A 570 -37.16 -39.80 6.35
C GLN A 570 -38.57 -40.43 6.37
N THR A 571 -39.59 -39.63 6.66
CA THR A 571 -40.99 -40.02 6.80
C THR A 571 -41.89 -38.97 6.16
N LYS A 572 -43.07 -39.38 5.68
CA LYS A 572 -44.04 -38.44 5.09
C LYS A 572 -44.55 -37.46 6.15
N PHE A 573 -44.69 -36.19 5.79
CA PHE A 573 -45.30 -35.17 6.64
C PHE A 573 -46.00 -34.09 5.83
N TYR A 574 -46.90 -33.34 6.46
CA TYR A 574 -47.50 -32.13 5.87
C TYR A 574 -46.65 -30.90 6.20
N LEU A 575 -46.18 -30.18 5.20
CA LEU A 575 -45.36 -28.99 5.42
C LEU A 575 -46.25 -27.85 5.93
N LEU A 576 -45.77 -27.09 6.91
CA LEU A 576 -46.49 -25.93 7.44
C LEU A 576 -46.23 -24.72 6.53
N GLN A 577 -47.28 -24.16 5.93
CA GLN A 577 -47.17 -22.95 5.08
C GLN A 577 -47.20 -21.65 5.90
N GLY A 578 -47.79 -21.71 7.09
CA GLY A 578 -47.95 -20.55 7.95
C GLY A 578 -49.04 -20.78 8.98
N ARG A 579 -49.60 -19.68 9.49
CA ARG A 579 -50.74 -19.70 10.40
C ARG A 579 -51.82 -18.76 9.89
N ASP A 580 -53.08 -19.12 10.15
CA ASP A 580 -54.22 -18.27 9.83
C ASP A 580 -54.31 -17.06 10.78
N LYS A 581 -55.34 -16.23 10.59
CA LYS A 581 -55.58 -15.02 11.41
C LYS A 581 -55.85 -15.34 12.89
N ASP A 582 -56.29 -16.56 13.19
CA ASP A 582 -56.58 -17.05 14.55
C ASP A 582 -55.37 -17.77 15.17
N GLY A 583 -54.25 -17.84 14.44
CA GLY A 583 -53.02 -18.48 14.85
C GLY A 583 -52.99 -20.00 14.67
N ASN A 584 -53.98 -20.60 14.00
CA ASN A 584 -54.00 -22.05 13.76
C ASN A 584 -53.02 -22.42 12.63
N PRO A 585 -52.39 -23.60 12.68
CA PRO A 585 -51.44 -24.04 11.66
C PRO A 585 -52.12 -24.33 10.32
N MET A 586 -51.57 -23.77 9.24
CA MET A 586 -51.98 -24.03 7.86
C MET A 586 -50.99 -24.99 7.21
N PHE A 587 -51.47 -26.18 6.84
CA PHE A 587 -50.67 -27.22 6.21
C PHE A 587 -50.87 -27.23 4.68
N GLU A 588 -49.82 -27.64 3.95
CA GLU A 588 -49.94 -27.94 2.53
C GLU A 588 -50.99 -29.03 2.27
N SER A 589 -51.66 -28.94 1.13
CA SER A 589 -52.64 -29.95 0.69
C SER A 589 -51.99 -31.29 0.30
N HIS A 590 -50.66 -31.33 0.16
CA HIS A 590 -49.89 -32.49 -0.25
C HIS A 590 -48.80 -32.83 0.77
N LEU A 591 -48.40 -34.10 0.79
CA LEU A 591 -47.32 -34.59 1.65
C LEU A 591 -45.95 -34.34 1.02
N ALA A 592 -44.96 -34.01 1.84
CA ALA A 592 -43.56 -34.16 1.48
C ALA A 592 -43.18 -35.65 1.57
N TYR A 593 -42.60 -36.20 0.52
CA TYR A 593 -42.27 -37.63 0.43
C TYR A 593 -40.78 -37.90 0.66
N PRO A 594 -40.40 -39.03 1.26
CA PRO A 594 -39.01 -39.48 1.26
C PRO A 594 -38.47 -39.65 -0.15
N THR A 595 -37.17 -39.42 -0.33
CA THR A 595 -36.50 -39.78 -1.59
C THR A 595 -36.66 -41.28 -1.85
N THR A 596 -37.15 -41.60 -3.04
CA THR A 596 -37.48 -42.97 -3.45
C THR A 596 -36.21 -43.83 -3.56
N PRO A 597 -36.09 -44.95 -2.82
CA PRO A 597 -34.99 -45.90 -3.00
C PRO A 597 -35.16 -46.68 -4.31
N GLY A 598 -34.06 -47.01 -4.98
CA GLY A 598 -34.09 -47.74 -6.24
C GLY A 598 -32.82 -47.64 -7.07
N ASP A 599 -32.81 -48.32 -8.21
CA ASP A 599 -31.78 -48.19 -9.23
C ASP A 599 -32.29 -47.23 -10.32
N PHE A 600 -31.68 -46.05 -10.39
CA PHE A 600 -32.00 -44.96 -11.31
C PHE A 600 -30.92 -44.78 -12.37
N TYR A 601 -31.25 -44.02 -13.42
CA TYR A 601 -30.33 -43.59 -14.47
C TYR A 601 -30.42 -42.08 -14.67
N VAL A 602 -29.28 -41.43 -14.91
CA VAL A 602 -29.25 -40.02 -15.34
C VAL A 602 -29.92 -39.93 -16.72
N PHE A 603 -31.10 -39.32 -16.77
CA PHE A 603 -31.92 -39.24 -17.98
C PHE A 603 -31.61 -38.00 -18.80
N LYS A 604 -31.58 -36.84 -18.14
CA LYS A 604 -31.45 -35.56 -18.81
C LYS A 604 -30.74 -34.55 -17.91
N LYS A 605 -30.03 -33.63 -18.55
CA LYS A 605 -29.43 -32.45 -17.92
C LYS A 605 -30.18 -31.23 -18.41
N VAL A 606 -30.59 -30.35 -17.50
CA VAL A 606 -31.40 -29.18 -17.82
C VAL A 606 -30.82 -27.94 -17.13
N GLU A 607 -30.54 -26.91 -17.92
CA GLU A 607 -30.28 -25.56 -17.40
C GLU A 607 -31.62 -24.84 -17.20
N ASP A 608 -31.74 -24.06 -16.13
CA ASP A 608 -32.94 -23.38 -15.59
C ASP A 608 -34.22 -24.22 -15.77
N TYR A 609 -34.36 -25.24 -14.93
CA TYR A 609 -35.51 -26.14 -14.99
C TYR A 609 -36.83 -25.40 -14.81
N VAL A 610 -37.72 -25.50 -15.80
CA VAL A 610 -39.07 -24.92 -15.77
C VAL A 610 -40.03 -25.92 -15.15
N SER A 611 -40.63 -25.54 -14.02
CA SER A 611 -41.61 -26.35 -13.31
C SER A 611 -43.03 -25.92 -13.67
N ASN A 612 -43.94 -26.89 -13.87
CA ASN A 612 -45.36 -26.57 -14.05
C ASN A 612 -45.99 -26.01 -12.76
N ILE A 613 -45.51 -26.43 -11.59
CA ILE A 613 -46.04 -26.00 -10.29
C ILE A 613 -45.53 -24.60 -9.92
N TYR A 614 -44.30 -24.27 -10.31
CA TYR A 614 -43.66 -22.98 -10.03
C TYR A 614 -43.36 -22.21 -11.33
N HIS A 615 -44.27 -22.28 -12.30
CA HIS A 615 -44.02 -21.78 -13.65
C HIS A 615 -43.63 -20.29 -13.67
N ASP A 616 -44.36 -19.47 -12.93
CA ASP A 616 -44.13 -18.02 -12.85
C ASP A 616 -42.77 -17.65 -12.23
N GLN A 617 -42.18 -18.53 -11.43
CA GLN A 617 -40.86 -18.31 -10.82
C GLN A 617 -39.71 -18.88 -11.67
N THR A 618 -40.01 -19.90 -12.49
CA THR A 618 -39.00 -20.68 -13.24
C THR A 618 -38.89 -20.29 -14.72
N ILE A 619 -39.84 -19.52 -15.24
CA ILE A 619 -39.78 -19.02 -16.62
C ILE A 619 -38.70 -17.94 -16.80
N ILE A 620 -38.38 -17.19 -15.74
CA ILE A 620 -37.23 -16.28 -15.69
C ILE A 620 -36.00 -17.11 -15.35
N PRO A 621 -34.96 -17.19 -16.20
CA PRO A 621 -33.74 -17.94 -15.90
C PRO A 621 -33.13 -17.54 -14.56
N MET A 622 -32.47 -18.46 -13.87
CA MET A 622 -31.74 -18.11 -12.65
C MET A 622 -30.63 -17.11 -13.01
N GLU A 623 -30.48 -16.06 -12.20
CA GLU A 623 -29.63 -14.90 -12.51
C GLU A 623 -30.04 -14.08 -13.76
N GLY A 624 -31.21 -14.34 -14.33
CA GLY A 624 -31.75 -13.63 -15.49
C GLY A 624 -31.90 -12.13 -15.22
N MET A 625 -31.48 -11.31 -16.18
CA MET A 625 -31.59 -9.85 -16.08
C MET A 625 -33.04 -9.41 -16.26
N ILE A 626 -33.55 -8.67 -15.29
CA ILE A 626 -34.83 -7.97 -15.30
C ILE A 626 -34.55 -6.47 -15.47
N LYS A 627 -35.18 -5.83 -16.44
CA LYS A 627 -34.95 -4.42 -16.80
C LYS A 627 -36.27 -3.66 -16.93
N TRP A 628 -36.29 -2.42 -16.48
CA TRP A 628 -37.40 -1.51 -16.74
C TRP A 628 -37.36 -1.07 -18.20
N HIS A 629 -38.46 -1.26 -18.93
CA HIS A 629 -38.63 -0.76 -20.29
C HIS A 629 -39.40 0.56 -20.23
N PRO A 630 -38.72 1.72 -20.23
CA PRO A 630 -39.36 3.02 -19.97
C PRO A 630 -40.47 3.35 -20.98
N GLU A 631 -40.24 3.08 -22.27
CA GLU A 631 -41.23 3.35 -23.32
C GLU A 631 -42.51 2.52 -23.19
N LYS A 632 -42.41 1.29 -22.68
CA LYS A 632 -43.55 0.38 -22.50
C LYS A 632 -44.09 0.38 -21.07
N LYS A 633 -43.50 1.19 -20.19
CA LYS A 633 -43.82 1.31 -18.75
C LYS A 633 -44.00 -0.04 -18.04
N LYS A 634 -43.13 -1.00 -18.33
CA LYS A 634 -43.19 -2.35 -17.75
C LYS A 634 -41.82 -2.95 -17.53
N TRP A 635 -41.75 -3.93 -16.64
CA TRP A 635 -40.57 -4.76 -16.44
C TRP A 635 -40.54 -5.89 -17.46
N ILE A 636 -39.35 -6.16 -17.98
CA ILE A 636 -39.08 -7.24 -18.93
C ILE A 636 -37.86 -8.03 -18.45
N PHE A 637 -37.77 -9.30 -18.84
CA PHE A 637 -36.60 -10.14 -18.58
C PHE A 637 -36.01 -10.71 -19.86
N ARG A 638 -34.73 -11.09 -19.79
CA ARG A 638 -34.04 -11.75 -20.91
C ARG A 638 -34.21 -13.27 -20.80
N ASP A 639 -34.81 -13.89 -21.81
CA ASP A 639 -34.95 -15.34 -21.89
C ASP A 639 -33.63 -16.03 -22.28
N LYS A 640 -33.61 -17.37 -22.22
CA LYS A 640 -32.42 -18.19 -22.56
C LYS A 640 -31.90 -18.00 -23.98
N LYS A 641 -32.77 -17.60 -24.91
CA LYS A 641 -32.40 -17.31 -26.30
C LYS A 641 -31.91 -15.87 -26.48
N GLY A 642 -31.85 -15.11 -25.38
CA GLY A 642 -31.42 -13.72 -25.37
C GLY A 642 -32.52 -12.71 -25.70
N ASN A 643 -33.77 -13.15 -25.88
CA ASN A 643 -34.89 -12.28 -26.24
C ASN A 643 -35.52 -11.64 -25.01
N TRP A 644 -35.98 -10.40 -25.14
CA TRP A 644 -36.70 -9.71 -24.07
C TRP A 644 -38.18 -10.10 -24.05
N LYS A 645 -38.67 -10.55 -22.90
CA LYS A 645 -40.06 -10.96 -22.65
C LYS A 645 -40.63 -10.28 -21.43
N ASP A 646 -41.94 -10.26 -21.32
CA ASP A 646 -42.65 -9.71 -20.17
C ASP A 646 -42.44 -10.62 -18.96
N ILE A 647 -42.17 -10.05 -17.78
CA ILE A 647 -42.12 -10.83 -16.54
C ILE A 647 -43.54 -11.34 -16.16
N PRO A 648 -43.64 -12.45 -15.42
CA PRO A 648 -44.93 -12.97 -14.97
C PRO A 648 -45.70 -11.98 -14.08
N PRO A 649 -47.05 -11.98 -14.10
CA PRO A 649 -47.87 -11.02 -13.36
C PRO A 649 -47.58 -10.97 -11.86
N ALA A 650 -47.31 -12.12 -11.24
CA ALA A 650 -46.96 -12.19 -9.81
C ALA A 650 -45.66 -11.43 -9.50
N VAL A 651 -44.61 -11.63 -10.31
CA VAL A 651 -43.32 -10.93 -10.18
C VAL A 651 -43.50 -9.43 -10.46
N ALA A 652 -44.35 -9.08 -11.43
CA ALA A 652 -44.64 -7.68 -11.74
C ALA A 652 -45.40 -6.96 -10.61
N ALA A 653 -46.30 -7.67 -9.92
CA ALA A 653 -47.02 -7.14 -8.76
C ALA A 653 -46.06 -6.93 -7.58
N ASP A 654 -45.19 -7.90 -7.32
CA ASP A 654 -44.17 -7.83 -6.27
C ASP A 654 -43.19 -6.66 -6.47
N LEU A 655 -42.71 -6.42 -7.69
CA LEU A 655 -41.82 -5.29 -7.99
C LEU A 655 -42.45 -3.90 -7.77
N LYS A 656 -43.77 -3.81 -7.66
CA LYS A 656 -44.49 -2.57 -7.31
C LYS A 656 -44.55 -2.32 -5.81
N GLN A 657 -44.27 -3.33 -4.99
CA GLN A 657 -44.28 -3.21 -3.54
C GLN A 657 -42.98 -2.54 -3.03
N PRO A 658 -43.05 -1.86 -1.87
CA PRO A 658 -41.86 -1.43 -1.13
C PRO A 658 -40.89 -2.57 -0.92
N MET A 659 -39.58 -2.27 -0.87
CA MET A 659 -38.54 -3.31 -0.81
C MET A 659 -38.68 -4.22 0.42
N GLU A 660 -39.15 -3.69 1.56
CA GLU A 660 -39.34 -4.48 2.78
C GLU A 660 -40.55 -5.42 2.72
N GLU A 661 -41.47 -5.19 1.79
CA GLU A 661 -42.72 -5.97 1.66
C GLU A 661 -42.66 -7.03 0.56
N ARG A 662 -41.59 -7.03 -0.25
CA ARG A 662 -41.43 -7.98 -1.37
C ARG A 662 -41.33 -9.42 -0.90
N GLU A 663 -42.07 -10.29 -1.58
CA GLU A 663 -42.03 -11.75 -1.41
C GLU A 663 -40.86 -12.38 -2.16
N TYR A 664 -40.43 -11.79 -3.29
CA TYR A 664 -39.33 -12.30 -4.11
C TYR A 664 -38.00 -11.57 -3.85
N THR A 665 -36.92 -12.30 -4.09
CA THR A 665 -35.54 -11.86 -3.93
C THR A 665 -34.95 -11.45 -5.28
N TYR A 666 -34.35 -10.26 -5.29
CA TYR A 666 -33.65 -9.67 -6.42
C TYR A 666 -32.28 -9.15 -5.97
N TYR A 667 -31.30 -9.09 -6.87
CA TYR A 667 -29.96 -8.65 -6.53
C TYR A 667 -29.26 -7.95 -7.70
N ASP A 668 -28.02 -7.47 -7.48
CA ASP A 668 -27.23 -6.67 -8.44
C ASP A 668 -28.05 -5.49 -9.00
N THR A 669 -28.75 -4.79 -8.10
CA THR A 669 -29.65 -3.68 -8.44
C THR A 669 -28.87 -2.50 -9.00
N VAL A 670 -29.21 -2.09 -10.23
CA VAL A 670 -28.66 -0.90 -10.88
C VAL A 670 -29.69 0.22 -10.77
N ARG A 671 -29.25 1.37 -10.26
CA ARG A 671 -30.05 2.59 -10.15
C ARG A 671 -29.56 3.64 -11.14
N ASN A 672 -30.47 4.46 -11.65
CA ASN A 672 -30.11 5.65 -12.42
C ASN A 672 -29.68 6.81 -11.48
N SER A 673 -29.34 7.96 -12.05
CA SER A 673 -28.92 9.16 -11.30
C SER A 673 -30.01 9.74 -10.39
N SER A 674 -31.29 9.44 -10.64
CA SER A 674 -32.40 9.79 -9.75
C SER A 674 -32.64 8.77 -8.62
N GLY A 675 -31.84 7.71 -8.54
CA GLY A 675 -31.95 6.66 -7.53
C GLY A 675 -33.02 5.61 -7.83
N GLU A 676 -33.68 5.67 -8.98
CA GLU A 676 -34.69 4.70 -9.40
C GLU A 676 -34.02 3.43 -9.93
N VAL A 677 -34.57 2.27 -9.57
CA VAL A 677 -34.06 0.98 -10.04
C VAL A 677 -34.40 0.81 -11.52
N ILE A 678 -33.38 0.59 -12.35
CA ILE A 678 -33.54 0.40 -13.81
C ILE A 678 -33.29 -1.05 -14.25
N SER A 679 -32.52 -1.82 -13.47
CA SER A 679 -32.35 -3.25 -13.70
C SER A 679 -31.94 -3.98 -12.43
N MET A 680 -32.19 -5.28 -12.40
CA MET A 680 -31.80 -6.21 -11.34
C MET A 680 -31.67 -7.62 -11.91
N LYS A 681 -31.15 -8.55 -11.12
CA LYS A 681 -31.12 -9.98 -11.42
C LYS A 681 -32.13 -10.76 -10.61
N TRP A 682 -32.71 -11.79 -11.23
CA TRP A 682 -33.65 -12.71 -10.61
C TRP A 682 -32.95 -13.67 -9.65
N GLY A 683 -33.40 -13.72 -8.39
CA GLY A 683 -32.87 -14.60 -7.35
C GLY A 683 -33.85 -15.65 -6.82
N SER A 684 -35.16 -15.44 -6.97
CA SER A 684 -36.21 -16.34 -6.44
C SER A 684 -36.55 -17.52 -7.36
N HIS A 685 -35.57 -18.06 -8.08
CA HIS A 685 -35.79 -19.30 -8.81
C HIS A 685 -35.80 -20.49 -7.81
N PRO A 686 -36.86 -21.32 -7.73
CA PRO A 686 -36.92 -22.39 -6.73
C PRO A 686 -35.85 -23.47 -6.95
N PHE A 687 -35.38 -23.62 -8.18
CA PHE A 687 -34.27 -24.49 -8.57
C PHE A 687 -33.01 -23.66 -8.85
N GLY A 688 -31.83 -24.24 -8.71
CA GLY A 688 -30.60 -23.62 -9.17
C GLY A 688 -30.53 -23.58 -10.70
N GLN A 689 -29.45 -22.99 -11.24
CA GLN A 689 -29.23 -22.93 -12.68
C GLN A 689 -29.09 -24.33 -13.31
N TYR A 690 -28.47 -25.28 -12.61
CA TYR A 690 -28.16 -26.61 -13.14
C TYR A 690 -28.94 -27.71 -12.41
N SER A 691 -29.67 -28.52 -13.17
CA SER A 691 -30.46 -29.64 -12.66
C SER A 691 -30.22 -30.93 -13.46
N LEU A 692 -30.29 -32.06 -12.76
CA LEU A 692 -30.27 -33.41 -13.33
C LEU A 692 -31.61 -34.09 -13.11
N LEU A 693 -32.12 -34.73 -14.15
CA LEU A 693 -33.34 -35.54 -14.11
C LEU A 693 -32.92 -37.01 -14.12
N THR A 694 -33.45 -37.80 -13.19
CA THR A 694 -33.16 -39.22 -13.08
C THR A 694 -34.42 -40.07 -13.15
N THR A 695 -34.32 -41.29 -13.66
CA THR A 695 -35.49 -42.14 -13.93
C THR A 695 -35.19 -43.62 -13.66
N LEU A 696 -36.20 -44.41 -13.28
CA LEU A 696 -36.04 -45.83 -12.96
C LEU A 696 -35.86 -46.72 -14.21
N ASN A 697 -36.43 -46.34 -15.36
CA ASN A 697 -36.54 -47.21 -16.54
C ASN A 697 -36.04 -46.58 -17.86
N GLN A 698 -35.31 -45.47 -17.77
CA GLN A 698 -34.79 -44.65 -18.89
C GLN A 698 -35.86 -44.05 -19.82
N LYS A 699 -37.15 -44.21 -19.51
CA LYS A 699 -38.27 -43.89 -20.41
C LYS A 699 -39.37 -43.03 -19.79
N THR A 700 -39.55 -43.04 -18.46
CA THR A 700 -40.65 -42.30 -17.80
C THR A 700 -40.37 -40.80 -17.67
N ASP A 701 -41.39 -40.02 -18.02
CA ASP A 701 -41.45 -38.55 -17.95
C ASP A 701 -41.63 -37.97 -16.53
N TRP A 702 -41.64 -38.82 -15.50
CA TRP A 702 -41.73 -38.42 -14.08
C TRP A 702 -40.38 -38.63 -13.37
N PRO A 703 -39.36 -37.80 -13.65
CA PRO A 703 -38.02 -37.99 -13.12
C PRO A 703 -37.90 -37.50 -11.67
N GLU A 704 -37.04 -38.18 -10.90
CA GLU A 704 -36.50 -37.65 -9.65
C GLU A 704 -35.47 -36.55 -9.97
N LEU A 705 -35.67 -35.37 -9.38
CA LEU A 705 -34.87 -34.17 -9.66
C LEU A 705 -33.70 -34.03 -8.68
N ILE A 706 -32.54 -33.69 -9.21
CA ILE A 706 -31.32 -33.38 -8.45
C ILE A 706 -30.90 -31.97 -8.80
N HIS A 707 -30.85 -31.09 -7.81
CA HIS A 707 -30.60 -29.67 -8.07
C HIS A 707 -30.03 -28.97 -6.83
N SER A 708 -29.48 -27.77 -7.02
CA SER A 708 -29.35 -26.81 -5.92
C SER A 708 -30.63 -25.98 -5.78
N SER A 709 -30.83 -25.25 -4.68
CA SER A 709 -31.94 -24.29 -4.56
C SER A 709 -31.49 -22.88 -4.93
N GLY A 710 -32.41 -22.03 -5.40
CA GLY A 710 -32.10 -20.61 -5.60
C GLY A 710 -31.66 -19.93 -4.31
N ASP A 711 -32.29 -20.27 -3.18
CA ASP A 711 -31.91 -19.78 -1.86
C ASP A 711 -30.44 -20.05 -1.54
N LEU A 712 -29.94 -21.26 -1.86
CA LEU A 712 -28.52 -21.61 -1.65
C LEU A 712 -27.58 -20.80 -2.54
N ILE A 713 -27.98 -20.53 -3.78
CA ILE A 713 -27.20 -19.68 -4.69
C ILE A 713 -27.15 -18.24 -4.16
N MET A 714 -28.29 -17.72 -3.69
CA MET A 714 -28.36 -16.38 -3.10
C MET A 714 -27.50 -16.27 -1.83
N GLU A 715 -27.55 -17.30 -0.99
CA GLU A 715 -26.72 -17.38 0.21
C GLU A 715 -25.23 -17.49 -0.12
N GLU A 716 -24.83 -18.26 -1.14
CA GLU A 716 -23.43 -18.32 -1.60
C GLU A 716 -22.92 -16.94 -1.99
N ARG A 717 -23.71 -16.19 -2.75
CA ARG A 717 -23.37 -14.83 -3.16
C ARG A 717 -23.26 -13.89 -1.96
N GLN A 718 -24.20 -13.98 -1.02
CA GLN A 718 -24.16 -13.18 0.21
C GLN A 718 -22.93 -13.52 1.05
N LEU A 719 -22.58 -14.80 1.17
CA LEU A 719 -21.39 -15.26 1.87
C LEU A 719 -20.10 -14.76 1.22
N VAL A 720 -20.00 -14.75 -0.11
CA VAL A 720 -18.85 -14.16 -0.80
C VAL A 720 -18.70 -12.69 -0.42
N ASN A 721 -19.79 -11.90 -0.48
CA ASN A 721 -19.77 -10.49 -0.09
C ASN A 721 -19.37 -10.29 1.37
N ASP A 722 -19.90 -11.09 2.28
CA ASP A 722 -19.60 -11.01 3.70
C ASP A 722 -18.16 -11.45 4.00
N LEU A 723 -17.64 -12.46 3.32
CA LEU A 723 -16.23 -12.86 3.41
C LEU A 723 -15.33 -11.72 2.95
N ILE A 724 -15.66 -11.02 1.87
CA ILE A 724 -14.88 -9.87 1.41
C ILE A 724 -14.85 -8.79 2.49
N LYS A 725 -15.99 -8.45 3.11
CA LYS A 725 -16.02 -7.47 4.23
C LYS A 725 -15.11 -7.91 5.37
N VAL A 726 -15.14 -9.20 5.74
CA VAL A 726 -14.27 -9.75 6.77
C VAL A 726 -12.79 -9.74 6.34
N LEU A 727 -12.47 -9.95 5.05
CA LEU A 727 -11.10 -9.94 4.52
C LEU A 727 -10.53 -8.54 4.30
N THR A 728 -11.38 -7.53 4.12
CA THR A 728 -10.96 -6.12 3.96
C THR A 728 -11.17 -5.28 5.22
N ALA A 729 -11.60 -5.91 6.32
CA ALA A 729 -11.81 -5.22 7.59
C ALA A 729 -10.51 -4.58 8.14
N PRO A 730 -10.59 -3.38 8.76
CA PRO A 730 -9.45 -2.61 9.28
C PRO A 730 -8.91 -3.15 10.63
N HIS A 731 -8.93 -4.47 10.82
CA HIS A 731 -8.52 -5.16 12.05
C HIS A 731 -7.68 -6.39 11.67
N ASP A 732 -6.80 -6.87 12.54
CA ASP A 732 -5.93 -8.01 12.19
C ASP A 732 -6.45 -9.36 12.72
N LYS A 733 -7.18 -9.33 13.84
CA LYS A 733 -7.74 -10.53 14.48
C LYS A 733 -9.13 -10.84 13.95
N LEU A 734 -9.45 -12.13 13.80
CA LEU A 734 -10.73 -12.61 13.30
C LEU A 734 -11.91 -11.97 14.06
N GLU A 735 -11.83 -11.91 15.38
CA GLU A 735 -12.89 -11.39 16.25
C GLU A 735 -13.19 -9.91 16.00
N GLY A 736 -12.19 -9.13 15.58
CA GLY A 736 -12.38 -7.75 15.14
C GLY A 736 -12.90 -7.68 13.70
N CYS A 737 -12.44 -8.56 12.83
CA CYS A 737 -12.83 -8.60 11.42
C CYS A 737 -14.29 -8.99 11.21
N VAL A 738 -14.80 -9.96 11.97
CA VAL A 738 -16.19 -10.43 11.82
C VAL A 738 -17.23 -9.39 12.18
N LYS A 739 -16.91 -8.44 13.07
CA LYS A 739 -17.78 -7.32 13.42
C LYS A 739 -18.04 -6.36 12.25
N TYR A 740 -17.23 -6.43 11.20
CA TYR A 740 -17.39 -5.64 9.97
C TYR A 740 -18.45 -6.24 9.01
N SER A 741 -18.94 -7.45 9.28
CA SER A 741 -20.11 -8.04 8.61
C SER A 741 -21.16 -8.42 9.66
N GLN A 742 -22.33 -7.79 9.61
CA GLN A 742 -23.44 -8.10 10.51
C GLN A 742 -23.81 -9.59 10.48
N ASN A 743 -23.72 -10.22 9.30
CA ASN A 743 -23.99 -11.64 9.13
C ASN A 743 -22.92 -12.52 9.80
N PHE A 744 -21.62 -12.25 9.59
CA PHE A 744 -20.58 -13.03 10.27
C PHE A 744 -20.55 -12.82 11.79
N ASP A 745 -20.95 -11.64 12.27
CA ASP A 745 -21.12 -11.43 13.71
C ASP A 745 -22.29 -12.24 14.27
N LEU A 746 -23.42 -12.30 13.56
CA LEU A 746 -24.52 -13.22 13.89
C LEU A 746 -24.07 -14.69 13.86
N TYR A 747 -23.28 -15.09 12.85
CA TYR A 747 -22.75 -16.45 12.74
C TYR A 747 -21.85 -16.82 13.92
N ARG A 748 -21.02 -15.87 14.38
CA ARG A 748 -20.22 -16.01 15.61
C ARG A 748 -21.12 -16.18 16.83
N ILE A 749 -22.14 -15.35 16.97
CA ILE A 749 -23.12 -15.42 18.07
C ILE A 749 -23.82 -16.79 18.09
N CYS A 750 -24.25 -17.31 16.94
CA CYS A 750 -24.82 -18.66 16.82
C CYS A 750 -23.81 -19.74 17.21
N TRP A 751 -22.54 -19.62 16.80
CA TRP A 751 -21.48 -20.55 17.18
C TRP A 751 -21.23 -20.56 18.70
N GLU A 752 -21.22 -19.38 19.33
CA GLU A 752 -21.10 -19.26 20.79
C GLU A 752 -22.31 -19.88 21.50
N PHE A 753 -23.52 -19.65 20.98
CA PHE A 753 -24.75 -20.23 21.53
C PHE A 753 -24.80 -21.76 21.39
N VAL A 754 -24.39 -22.34 20.26
CA VAL A 754 -24.37 -23.81 20.08
C VAL A 754 -23.41 -24.48 21.07
N ASN A 755 -22.30 -23.82 21.40
CA ASN A 755 -21.34 -24.31 22.40
C ASN A 755 -21.77 -24.05 23.85
N ALA A 756 -22.68 -23.09 24.09
CA ALA A 756 -23.22 -22.73 25.40
C ALA A 756 -24.73 -22.39 25.31
N PRO A 757 -25.61 -23.40 25.11
CA PRO A 757 -27.03 -23.19 24.81
C PRO A 757 -27.86 -22.71 26.02
N ASP A 758 -27.24 -22.64 27.20
CA ASP A 758 -27.77 -22.08 28.43
C ASP A 758 -27.76 -20.54 28.43
N ARG A 759 -26.92 -19.90 27.61
CA ARG A 759 -26.89 -18.44 27.47
C ARG A 759 -28.17 -17.86 26.86
N THR A 760 -28.64 -16.76 27.45
CA THR A 760 -29.91 -16.10 27.09
C THR A 760 -29.74 -14.74 26.41
N ASP A 761 -28.51 -14.27 26.25
CA ASP A 761 -28.18 -12.93 25.76
C ASP A 761 -27.70 -12.90 24.29
N LEU A 762 -27.50 -14.07 23.69
CA LEU A 762 -26.87 -14.20 22.37
C LEU A 762 -27.86 -14.15 21.19
N ILE A 763 -28.89 -15.00 21.20
CA ILE A 763 -29.86 -15.15 20.09
C ILE A 763 -31.27 -14.76 20.51
N GLN A 764 -32.14 -14.48 19.53
CA GLN A 764 -33.51 -14.03 19.80
C GLN A 764 -34.28 -15.06 20.64
N PRO A 765 -35.12 -14.63 21.60
CA PRO A 765 -35.80 -15.54 22.52
C PRO A 765 -36.63 -16.65 21.84
N ARG A 766 -37.30 -16.36 20.72
CA ARG A 766 -38.11 -17.36 19.99
C ARG A 766 -37.26 -18.46 19.34
N GLU A 767 -36.17 -18.09 18.68
CA GLU A 767 -35.23 -19.01 18.03
C GLU A 767 -34.57 -19.92 19.08
N ARG A 768 -34.18 -19.33 20.20
CA ARG A 768 -33.65 -20.06 21.37
C ARG A 768 -34.66 -21.04 21.94
N ALA A 769 -35.91 -20.63 22.10
CA ALA A 769 -36.99 -21.48 22.59
C ALA A 769 -37.21 -22.69 21.66
N ALA A 770 -37.24 -22.47 20.33
CA ALA A 770 -37.35 -23.55 19.35
C ALA A 770 -36.17 -24.53 19.43
N TYR A 771 -34.93 -24.01 19.54
CA TYR A 771 -33.73 -24.83 19.68
C TYR A 771 -33.75 -25.69 20.94
N ARG A 772 -34.05 -25.07 22.08
CA ARG A 772 -34.16 -25.77 23.37
C ARG A 772 -35.27 -26.81 23.37
N LEU A 773 -36.44 -26.48 22.82
CA LEU A 773 -37.55 -27.43 22.70
C LEU A 773 -37.17 -28.66 21.86
N TYR A 774 -36.51 -28.45 20.71
CA TYR A 774 -36.08 -29.53 19.84
C TYR A 774 -35.12 -30.48 20.56
N TYR A 775 -34.08 -29.95 21.21
CA TYR A 775 -33.10 -30.75 21.97
C TYR A 775 -33.60 -31.23 23.34
N GLY A 776 -34.73 -30.72 23.83
CA GLY A 776 -35.31 -31.11 25.12
C GLY A 776 -34.62 -30.46 26.30
N LEU A 777 -34.01 -29.32 26.07
CA LEU A 777 -33.47 -28.46 27.11
C LEU A 777 -34.62 -27.72 27.81
N PRO A 778 -34.49 -27.38 29.11
CA PRO A 778 -35.52 -26.65 29.83
C PRO A 778 -35.84 -25.29 29.18
N LEU A 779 -37.12 -24.98 29.06
CA LEU A 779 -37.60 -23.66 28.63
C LEU A 779 -37.90 -22.79 29.86
N THR A 780 -37.54 -21.52 29.79
CA THR A 780 -38.02 -20.51 30.75
C THR A 780 -39.48 -20.15 30.46
N THR A 781 -40.20 -19.58 31.43
CA THR A 781 -41.60 -19.14 31.25
C THR A 781 -41.77 -18.17 30.07
N PRO A 782 -40.88 -17.15 29.87
CA PRO A 782 -40.97 -16.27 28.70
C PRO A 782 -40.72 -17.00 27.37
N GLU A 783 -39.80 -17.96 27.33
CA GLU A 783 -39.52 -18.75 26.12
C GLU A 783 -40.71 -19.63 25.74
N ALA A 784 -41.33 -20.29 26.72
CA ALA A 784 -42.51 -21.12 26.50
C ALA A 784 -43.70 -20.31 25.97
N ALA A 785 -43.84 -19.05 26.38
CA ALA A 785 -44.90 -18.15 25.91
C ALA A 785 -44.72 -17.67 24.46
N LEU A 786 -43.50 -17.73 23.92
CA LEU A 786 -43.19 -17.34 22.53
C LEU A 786 -43.40 -18.46 21.52
N LEU A 787 -43.58 -19.69 21.99
CA LEU A 787 -43.87 -20.85 21.14
C LEU A 787 -45.37 -21.06 21.06
N ALA A 788 -45.84 -21.44 19.87
CA ALA A 788 -47.22 -21.86 19.70
C ALA A 788 -47.47 -23.16 20.49
N LYS A 789 -48.66 -23.27 21.11
CA LYS A 789 -49.00 -24.37 22.02
C LYS A 789 -48.93 -25.73 21.31
N ASP A 790 -49.39 -25.77 20.07
CA ASP A 790 -49.39 -26.94 19.19
C ASP A 790 -47.99 -27.52 18.95
N VAL A 791 -46.98 -26.66 18.78
CA VAL A 791 -45.58 -27.04 18.63
C VAL A 791 -45.03 -27.69 19.91
N VAL A 792 -45.35 -27.12 21.07
CA VAL A 792 -44.95 -27.68 22.37
C VAL A 792 -45.62 -29.05 22.60
N ILE A 793 -46.91 -29.17 22.26
CA ILE A 793 -47.67 -30.41 22.35
C ILE A 793 -47.14 -31.45 21.36
N ALA A 794 -46.84 -31.07 20.13
CA ALA A 794 -46.27 -31.95 19.12
C ALA A 794 -44.94 -32.57 19.61
N ASN A 795 -44.06 -31.77 20.20
CA ASN A 795 -42.81 -32.26 20.78
C ASN A 795 -43.05 -33.26 21.93
N LYS A 796 -44.07 -33.04 22.78
CA LYS A 796 -44.49 -34.01 23.80
C LYS A 796 -44.93 -35.34 23.19
N VAL A 797 -45.77 -35.31 22.13
CA VAL A 797 -46.22 -36.51 21.41
C VAL A 797 -45.04 -37.31 20.88
N LEU A 798 -44.08 -36.64 20.23
CA LEU A 798 -42.91 -37.27 19.62
C LEU A 798 -41.95 -37.87 20.66
N ARG A 799 -41.93 -37.31 21.88
CA ARG A 799 -41.20 -37.84 23.03
C ARG A 799 -41.99 -38.86 23.85
N GLN A 800 -43.16 -39.29 23.37
CA GLN A 800 -44.03 -40.27 24.03
C GLN A 800 -44.43 -39.85 25.46
N LYS A 801 -44.61 -38.55 25.70
CA LYS A 801 -45.11 -38.01 26.97
C LYS A 801 -46.64 -37.99 26.97
N GLU A 802 -47.25 -38.19 28.14
CA GLU A 802 -48.71 -38.12 28.29
C GLU A 802 -49.26 -36.71 27.99
N LEU A 803 -50.42 -36.67 27.33
CA LEU A 803 -51.14 -35.44 27.01
C LEU A 803 -52.25 -35.18 28.02
N THR A 804 -52.40 -33.93 28.44
CA THR A 804 -53.53 -33.48 29.26
C THR A 804 -54.79 -33.28 28.40
N ASN A 805 -55.96 -33.26 29.05
CA ASN A 805 -57.23 -33.03 28.35
C ASN A 805 -57.29 -31.68 27.61
N GLU A 806 -56.64 -30.63 28.14
CA GLU A 806 -56.58 -29.32 27.47
C GLU A 806 -55.68 -29.34 26.23
N GLU A 807 -54.57 -30.05 26.27
CA GLU A 807 -53.69 -30.23 25.10
C GLU A 807 -54.38 -31.03 23.98
N ILE A 808 -55.20 -32.02 24.36
CA ILE A 808 -56.02 -32.77 23.40
C ILE A 808 -57.04 -31.84 22.71
N LYS A 809 -57.66 -30.91 23.44
CA LYS A 809 -58.60 -29.94 22.85
C LYS A 809 -57.89 -29.02 21.85
N VAL A 810 -56.67 -28.57 22.14
CA VAL A 810 -55.86 -27.75 21.22
C VAL A 810 -55.60 -28.49 19.91
N LEU A 811 -55.09 -29.73 19.97
CA LEU A 811 -54.83 -30.52 18.76
C LEU A 811 -56.08 -30.80 17.93
N ILE A 812 -57.25 -30.97 18.58
CA ILE A 812 -58.53 -31.15 17.87
C ILE A 812 -58.96 -29.84 17.19
N LYS A 813 -58.87 -28.70 17.90
CA LYS A 813 -59.21 -27.38 17.35
C LYS A 813 -58.40 -27.06 16.10
N GLU A 814 -57.11 -27.38 16.11
CA GLU A 814 -56.18 -27.11 15.01
C GLU A 814 -56.23 -28.17 13.89
N GLY A 815 -57.13 -29.16 14.00
CA GLY A 815 -57.29 -30.21 13.00
C GLY A 815 -56.10 -31.18 12.90
N ILE A 816 -55.31 -31.31 13.96
CA ILE A 816 -54.17 -32.23 14.07
C ILE A 816 -54.60 -33.57 14.69
N ALA A 817 -55.66 -33.58 15.50
CA ALA A 817 -56.24 -34.77 16.08
C ALA A 817 -57.77 -34.79 15.96
N TYR A 818 -58.38 -35.96 16.12
CA TYR A 818 -59.83 -36.11 16.21
C TYR A 818 -60.18 -37.31 17.09
N LYS A 819 -61.43 -37.39 17.56
CA LYS A 819 -61.93 -38.56 18.29
C LYS A 819 -62.78 -39.43 17.36
N ARG A 820 -62.49 -40.73 17.32
CA ARG A 820 -63.31 -41.74 16.62
C ARG A 820 -63.64 -42.86 17.59
N SER A 821 -64.94 -43.06 17.87
CA SER A 821 -65.43 -44.04 18.84
C SER A 821 -64.81 -43.89 20.24
N GLY A 822 -64.70 -42.65 20.72
CA GLY A 822 -64.12 -42.31 22.03
C GLY A 822 -62.59 -42.36 22.12
N LYS A 823 -61.90 -42.95 21.14
CA LYS A 823 -60.43 -43.01 21.09
C LYS A 823 -59.85 -41.81 20.35
N LEU A 824 -58.80 -41.21 20.92
CA LEU A 824 -58.03 -40.15 20.26
C LEU A 824 -57.23 -40.72 19.08
N LYS A 825 -57.35 -40.09 17.93
CA LYS A 825 -56.53 -40.34 16.74
C LYS A 825 -55.75 -39.08 16.41
N ILE A 826 -54.43 -39.18 16.49
CA ILE A 826 -53.50 -38.09 16.17
C ILE A 826 -52.99 -38.31 14.74
N ASN A 827 -53.00 -37.27 13.92
CA ASN A 827 -52.39 -37.28 12.60
C ASN A 827 -50.88 -37.07 12.75
N MET A 828 -50.11 -38.15 12.66
CA MET A 828 -48.67 -38.11 12.89
C MET A 828 -47.93 -37.31 11.81
N GLU A 829 -48.44 -37.28 10.58
CA GLU A 829 -47.87 -36.51 9.48
C GLU A 829 -47.96 -35.00 9.74
N LYS A 830 -49.02 -34.51 10.39
CA LYS A 830 -49.13 -33.10 10.83
C LYS A 830 -48.25 -32.81 12.05
N ILE A 831 -48.13 -33.75 12.99
CA ILE A 831 -47.21 -33.63 14.14
C ILE A 831 -45.75 -33.49 13.67
N LEU A 832 -45.34 -34.32 12.71
CA LEU A 832 -44.01 -34.23 12.09
C LEU A 832 -43.82 -32.92 11.33
N GLY A 833 -44.88 -32.40 10.70
CA GLY A 833 -44.89 -31.07 10.07
C GLY A 833 -44.59 -29.93 11.06
N LEU A 834 -45.23 -29.94 12.23
CA LEU A 834 -44.96 -28.96 13.29
C LEU A 834 -43.55 -29.09 13.88
N GLN A 835 -43.07 -30.31 14.07
CA GLN A 835 -41.69 -30.52 14.51
C GLN A 835 -40.70 -30.05 13.45
N PHE A 836 -41.02 -30.23 12.17
CA PHE A 836 -40.19 -29.77 11.08
C PHE A 836 -40.05 -28.24 11.06
N ASP A 837 -41.14 -27.50 11.26
CA ASP A 837 -41.11 -26.04 11.43
C ASP A 837 -40.17 -25.59 12.57
N THR A 838 -40.23 -26.29 13.72
CA THR A 838 -39.30 -26.04 14.84
C THR A 838 -37.85 -26.38 14.47
N TYR A 839 -37.66 -27.48 13.74
CA TYR A 839 -36.35 -27.94 13.30
C TYR A 839 -35.69 -26.97 12.31
N GLN A 840 -36.45 -26.23 11.50
CA GLN A 840 -35.89 -25.21 10.61
C GLN A 840 -35.09 -24.14 11.38
N TYR A 841 -35.58 -23.69 12.54
CA TYR A 841 -34.81 -22.78 13.41
C TYR A 841 -33.50 -23.40 13.91
N VAL A 842 -33.53 -24.68 14.27
CA VAL A 842 -32.33 -25.42 14.68
C VAL A 842 -31.32 -25.48 13.54
N VAL A 843 -31.78 -25.85 12.35
CA VAL A 843 -30.94 -25.93 11.15
C VAL A 843 -30.29 -24.57 10.87
N THR A 844 -31.05 -23.47 10.93
CA THR A 844 -30.50 -22.11 10.72
C THR A 844 -29.41 -21.78 11.74
N ILE A 845 -29.66 -22.01 13.04
CA ILE A 845 -28.68 -21.73 14.11
C ILE A 845 -27.41 -22.57 13.91
N GLN A 846 -27.55 -23.86 13.63
CA GLN A 846 -26.42 -24.77 13.43
C GLN A 846 -25.64 -24.46 12.16
N LYS A 847 -26.35 -24.08 11.10
CA LYS A 847 -25.76 -23.65 9.84
C LYS A 847 -24.92 -22.38 10.05
N TYR A 848 -25.48 -21.37 10.70
CA TYR A 848 -24.76 -20.14 11.03
C TYR A 848 -23.57 -20.40 11.96
N ALA A 849 -23.72 -21.29 12.94
CA ALA A 849 -22.60 -21.76 13.74
C ALA A 849 -21.50 -22.42 12.88
N ASN A 850 -21.87 -23.26 11.91
CA ASN A 850 -20.95 -23.89 10.97
C ASN A 850 -20.24 -22.86 10.08
N HIS A 851 -20.92 -21.79 9.64
CA HIS A 851 -20.32 -20.73 8.84
C HIS A 851 -19.13 -20.11 9.57
N TYR A 852 -19.32 -19.70 10.83
CA TYR A 852 -18.24 -19.12 11.63
C TYR A 852 -17.19 -20.16 12.02
N GLY A 853 -17.60 -21.38 12.38
CA GLY A 853 -16.68 -22.47 12.72
C GLY A 853 -15.71 -22.80 11.58
N THR A 854 -16.23 -22.87 10.35
CA THR A 854 -15.44 -23.10 9.13
C THR A 854 -14.55 -21.91 8.82
N LEU A 855 -15.06 -20.68 8.89
CA LEU A 855 -14.23 -19.48 8.74
C LEU A 855 -13.06 -19.46 9.74
N LYS A 856 -13.33 -19.79 11.01
CA LYS A 856 -12.32 -19.86 12.08
C LYS A 856 -11.26 -20.93 11.80
N LYS A 857 -11.67 -22.11 11.34
CA LYS A 857 -10.78 -23.22 10.93
C LYS A 857 -9.83 -22.81 9.80
N HIS A 858 -10.31 -22.02 8.85
CA HIS A 858 -9.54 -21.58 7.68
C HIS A 858 -8.87 -20.20 7.82
N TRP A 859 -8.98 -19.57 8.99
CA TRP A 859 -8.56 -18.18 9.18
C TRP A 859 -7.08 -17.95 8.88
N GLU A 860 -6.19 -18.89 9.22
CA GLU A 860 -4.76 -18.72 8.94
C GLU A 860 -4.47 -18.56 7.45
N GLN A 861 -5.08 -19.40 6.61
CA GLN A 861 -4.93 -19.34 5.15
C GLN A 861 -5.54 -18.06 4.58
N LEU A 862 -6.73 -17.69 5.08
CA LEU A 862 -7.43 -16.45 4.71
C LEU A 862 -6.66 -15.20 5.14
N SER A 863 -5.98 -15.24 6.29
CA SER A 863 -5.09 -14.16 6.74
C SER A 863 -3.87 -13.98 5.82
N GLY A 864 -3.43 -15.05 5.13
CA GLY A 864 -2.43 -14.96 4.08
C GLY A 864 -2.91 -14.12 2.88
N ILE A 865 -4.17 -14.28 2.48
CA ILE A 865 -4.80 -13.47 1.43
C ILE A 865 -4.91 -12.01 1.87
N ARG A 866 -5.32 -11.77 3.14
CA ARG A 866 -5.35 -10.43 3.74
C ARG A 866 -3.98 -9.75 3.67
N ARG A 867 -2.92 -10.45 4.06
CA ARG A 867 -1.55 -9.93 4.01
C ARG A 867 -1.09 -9.60 2.59
N ALA A 868 -1.35 -10.48 1.62
CA ALA A 868 -1.02 -10.22 0.22
C ALA A 868 -1.73 -8.97 -0.32
N LEU A 869 -3.00 -8.76 0.03
CA LEU A 869 -3.73 -7.55 -0.32
C LEU A 869 -3.11 -6.31 0.33
N LEU A 870 -2.71 -6.41 1.60
CA LEU A 870 -2.08 -5.29 2.30
C LEU A 870 -0.68 -4.96 1.77
N GLU A 871 0.12 -5.96 1.42
CA GLU A 871 1.43 -5.80 0.79
C GLU A 871 1.33 -5.04 -0.54
N ASP A 872 0.38 -5.44 -1.38
CA ASP A 872 0.12 -4.77 -2.65
C ASP A 872 -0.21 -3.29 -2.44
N PHE A 873 -1.15 -2.99 -1.54
CA PHE A 873 -1.61 -1.61 -1.38
C PHE A 873 -0.72 -0.74 -0.49
N ASN A 874 0.09 -1.33 0.39
CA ASN A 874 1.22 -0.64 1.03
C ASN A 874 2.22 -0.17 -0.01
N THR A 875 2.47 -0.99 -1.05
CA THR A 875 3.31 -0.60 -2.19
C THR A 875 2.68 0.55 -3.00
N PHE A 876 1.36 0.72 -2.95
CA PHE A 876 0.64 1.70 -3.79
C PHE A 876 0.20 2.98 -3.09
N VAL A 877 0.43 3.15 -1.78
CA VAL A 877 -0.02 4.34 -1.01
C VAL A 877 -1.52 4.64 -1.19
N VAL A 878 -2.33 3.62 -1.47
CA VAL A 878 -3.77 3.74 -1.67
C VAL A 878 -4.46 3.45 -0.35
N LYS A 879 -5.02 4.46 0.33
CA LYS A 879 -5.72 4.30 1.62
C LYS A 879 -7.24 4.45 1.49
N ASP A 880 -7.88 3.60 0.68
CA ASP A 880 -9.33 3.64 0.43
C ASP A 880 -9.99 2.27 0.68
N VAL A 881 -10.69 2.13 1.80
CA VAL A 881 -11.37 0.87 2.20
C VAL A 881 -12.36 0.38 1.13
N ASN A 882 -13.07 1.28 0.46
CA ASN A 882 -14.07 0.92 -0.55
C ASN A 882 -13.43 0.41 -1.83
N LEU A 883 -12.31 1.02 -2.24
CA LEU A 883 -11.54 0.54 -3.39
C LEU A 883 -10.98 -0.87 -3.12
N PHE A 884 -10.45 -1.14 -1.93
CA PHE A 884 -9.97 -2.49 -1.57
C PHE A 884 -11.11 -3.50 -1.60
N HIS A 885 -12.25 -3.15 -1.01
CA HIS A 885 -13.43 -4.00 -0.99
C HIS A 885 -13.88 -4.36 -2.42
N ASN A 886 -14.06 -3.36 -3.27
CA ASN A 886 -14.53 -3.56 -4.64
C ASN A 886 -13.51 -4.33 -5.49
N PHE A 887 -12.22 -4.04 -5.34
CA PHE A 887 -11.16 -4.75 -6.04
C PHE A 887 -11.14 -6.23 -5.66
N MET A 888 -11.15 -6.52 -4.36
CA MET A 888 -11.18 -7.87 -3.84
C MET A 888 -12.43 -8.63 -4.28
N ARG A 889 -13.59 -7.96 -4.32
CA ARG A 889 -14.86 -8.53 -4.78
C ARG A 889 -14.76 -9.04 -6.21
N GLU A 890 -14.29 -8.23 -7.15
CA GLU A 890 -14.19 -8.64 -8.55
C GLU A 890 -13.23 -9.84 -8.73
N LEU A 891 -12.09 -9.85 -8.02
CA LEU A 891 -11.16 -10.97 -8.08
C LEU A 891 -11.75 -12.25 -7.49
N MET A 892 -12.45 -12.18 -6.35
CA MET A 892 -13.08 -13.34 -5.72
C MET A 892 -14.24 -13.90 -6.55
N LEU A 893 -15.06 -13.04 -7.18
CA LEU A 893 -16.14 -13.48 -8.05
C LEU A 893 -15.60 -14.24 -9.28
N LYS A 894 -14.50 -13.77 -9.87
CA LYS A 894 -13.80 -14.50 -10.95
C LYS A 894 -13.28 -15.86 -10.48
N ARG A 895 -12.69 -15.94 -9.29
CA ARG A 895 -12.27 -17.22 -8.70
C ARG A 895 -13.43 -18.16 -8.41
N ASN A 896 -14.60 -17.64 -8.00
CA ASN A 896 -15.80 -18.46 -7.80
C ASN A 896 -16.27 -19.11 -9.13
N ARG A 897 -16.07 -18.42 -10.25
CA ARG A 897 -16.31 -18.93 -11.62
C ARG A 897 -15.19 -19.81 -12.18
N LEU A 898 -14.25 -20.26 -11.33
CA LEU A 898 -13.11 -21.09 -11.69
C LEU A 898 -12.10 -20.42 -12.65
N GLU A 899 -12.17 -19.10 -12.83
CA GLU A 899 -11.23 -18.37 -13.67
C GLU A 899 -9.86 -18.31 -12.99
N LYS A 900 -8.78 -18.45 -13.78
CA LYS A 900 -7.42 -18.19 -13.32
C LYS A 900 -7.11 -16.71 -13.47
N LEU A 901 -6.66 -16.07 -12.38
CA LEU A 901 -6.34 -14.65 -12.40
C LEU A 901 -4.97 -14.43 -13.05
N SER A 902 -4.86 -13.43 -13.93
CA SER A 902 -3.58 -12.94 -14.47
C SER A 902 -3.26 -11.55 -13.90
N GLN A 903 -1.96 -11.20 -13.89
CA GLN A 903 -1.51 -9.87 -13.44
C GLN A 903 -2.13 -8.76 -14.29
N GLU A 904 -2.12 -8.94 -15.60
CA GLU A 904 -2.69 -7.98 -16.56
C GLU A 904 -4.17 -7.71 -16.30
N ASN A 905 -4.98 -8.75 -16.13
CA ASN A 905 -6.42 -8.60 -15.88
C ASN A 905 -6.69 -7.92 -14.53
N ALA A 906 -5.92 -8.26 -13.49
CA ALA A 906 -6.08 -7.66 -12.18
C ALA A 906 -5.71 -6.15 -12.19
N LEU A 907 -4.62 -5.78 -12.86
CA LEU A 907 -4.23 -4.37 -13.02
C LEU A 907 -5.24 -3.59 -13.87
N GLN A 908 -5.83 -4.20 -14.90
CA GLN A 908 -6.92 -3.58 -15.67
C GLN A 908 -8.15 -3.28 -14.81
N ILE A 909 -8.55 -4.23 -13.95
CA ILE A 909 -9.66 -4.03 -13.01
C ILE A 909 -9.34 -2.89 -12.03
N LEU A 910 -8.17 -2.90 -11.42
CA LEU A 910 -7.74 -1.87 -10.48
C LEU A 910 -7.71 -0.48 -11.15
N ASN A 911 -7.13 -0.38 -12.35
CA ASN A 911 -7.09 0.87 -13.12
C ASN A 911 -8.50 1.41 -13.43
N GLY A 912 -9.42 0.52 -13.84
CA GLY A 912 -10.81 0.88 -14.09
C GLY A 912 -11.52 1.43 -12.85
N MET A 913 -11.27 0.84 -11.68
CA MET A 913 -11.87 1.29 -10.42
C MET A 913 -11.31 2.63 -9.94
N ILE A 914 -10.01 2.87 -10.09
CA ILE A 914 -9.42 4.13 -9.67
C ILE A 914 -9.86 5.29 -10.58
N LYS A 915 -10.13 5.01 -11.87
CA LYS A 915 -10.62 6.00 -12.84
C LYS A 915 -12.12 6.22 -12.81
N ALA A 916 -12.89 5.27 -12.28
CA ALA A 916 -14.32 5.44 -12.13
C ALA A 916 -14.60 6.57 -11.12
N PRO A 917 -15.51 7.51 -11.42
CA PRO A 917 -15.96 8.46 -10.40
C PRO A 917 -16.49 7.66 -9.21
N ALA A 918 -16.04 7.99 -8.01
CA ALA A 918 -16.48 7.31 -6.79
C ALA A 918 -18.02 7.22 -6.81
N PRO A 919 -18.61 6.02 -6.65
CA PRO A 919 -20.06 5.94 -6.55
C PRO A 919 -20.48 6.84 -5.39
N SER A 920 -21.37 7.78 -5.67
CA SER A 920 -21.93 8.64 -4.63
C SER A 920 -22.55 7.72 -3.56
N PRO A 921 -22.24 7.94 -2.26
CA PRO A 921 -22.70 7.09 -1.19
C PRO A 921 -24.22 6.93 -1.15
#